data_AF-A0A6M5YQ72-F1
#
_entry.id   AF-A0A6M5YQ72-F1
#
_cell.length_a   1.000
_cell.length_b   1.000
_cell.length_c   1.000
_cell.angle_alpha   90.00
_cell.angle_beta   90.00
_cell.angle_gamma   90.00
#
_symmetry.space_group_name_H-M   'P 1'
#
loop_
_entity.id
_entity.type
_entity.pdbx_description
1 polymer ?
#
loop_
_entity_poly.entity_id
_entity_poly.type
_entity_poly.pdbx_seq_one_letter_code
_entity_poly.pdbx_strand_id
1 'polypeptide(L)'
;MPLFVVLGALAFVAQPARPARLPDGCAWVRAENDGAGGGFVVDVEKRLLVTCRHVAADRKTVDVFFPWVRGGALVTDRREYLGNRAALRERGLLVTGTVLKSADEFDLALVRLDSLPPGTKAVQLAPRVPRPGAALRVVGHRLDLDTVWNTTTGPLRATGKLADGYFWRGKKLATDASVLIGQLPIEEGDSGGPVFDATGAVVGMACALRRQCPLAAVVLSAEEVRRFLGAAVSPANKAEPATVGATLVRATVWVKPTATDVHIAGVLIEKDVVLTCARGLSASDRVGVAFPLRDGDKWVSARVAYRDPLALQLRGVWRAGTVLARDPARDLALIQLDTGCEHMAPVTLAATVPAAGAALHAMSHPGGLEFAWVYAGGAVRQRGPIALGTGERAPTVDVLVCQLPAQSGSPGGPVLNATGELVGVLSAREGAQLVGYAATAVEIRAFLDVARRDRPACTLVGLVARVEALPDVYAGALARGLAVRAERHRAAGRTADAVRDCASALALDPNCAAARLCHARVLAPEAALAELDTAVEKGRFHRDVLVLRAELAARAKDWRKARGDLERALDVFPADAEARQRLVGVYLGLGDDARAAAAISDTLRADPKRLAAVAADLLTHADALEQRFPDLPAVAADWLIRALAAAEKGTPDAKAKSAVADVRKAGAAAATDAERLRVLRAGLKGLR
;
A
#
# COMPACT_ATOMS: atom_id res chain seq x y z
N MET A 1 64.04 -22.62 6.35
CA MET A 1 62.57 -22.62 6.23
C MET A 1 62.04 -21.25 6.60
N PRO A 2 61.37 -20.57 5.66
CA PRO A 2 60.01 -20.13 5.94
C PRO A 2 59.05 -20.52 4.82
N LEU A 3 57.83 -20.84 5.22
CA LEU A 3 56.73 -21.35 4.41
C LEU A 3 56.02 -20.16 3.74
N PHE A 4 56.13 -20.02 2.42
CA PHE A 4 55.31 -19.09 1.65
C PHE A 4 53.94 -19.73 1.40
N VAL A 5 52.90 -19.24 2.10
CA VAL A 5 51.51 -19.59 1.81
C VAL A 5 51.01 -18.66 0.70
N VAL A 6 50.95 -19.18 -0.53
CA VAL A 6 50.27 -18.53 -1.65
C VAL A 6 48.76 -18.75 -1.47
N LEU A 7 48.06 -17.75 -0.94
CA LEU A 7 46.60 -17.69 -1.00
C LEU A 7 46.18 -17.30 -2.41
N GLY A 8 45.83 -18.30 -3.23
CA GLY A 8 45.21 -18.10 -4.53
C GLY A 8 43.82 -17.48 -4.36
N ALA A 9 43.68 -16.23 -4.78
CA ALA A 9 42.39 -15.59 -4.95
C ALA A 9 41.64 -16.27 -6.11
N LEU A 10 40.68 -17.15 -5.79
CA LEU A 10 39.69 -17.64 -6.73
C LEU A 10 38.75 -16.47 -7.08
N ALA A 11 39.13 -15.70 -8.09
CA ALA A 11 38.22 -14.81 -8.77
C ALA A 11 37.10 -15.67 -9.38
N PHE A 12 35.90 -15.58 -8.83
CA PHE A 12 34.68 -16.10 -9.45
C PHE A 12 34.41 -15.26 -10.71
N VAL A 13 35.09 -15.60 -11.81
CA VAL A 13 34.71 -15.13 -13.13
C VAL A 13 33.33 -15.72 -13.39
N ALA A 14 32.30 -14.87 -13.37
CA ALA A 14 30.97 -15.27 -13.79
C ALA A 14 31.07 -15.90 -15.18
N GLN A 15 30.77 -17.19 -15.28
CA GLN A 15 30.70 -17.87 -16.57
C GLN A 15 29.73 -17.09 -17.46
N PRO A 16 30.06 -16.81 -18.72
CA PRO A 16 29.07 -16.24 -19.64
C PRO A 16 27.89 -17.19 -19.69
N ALA A 17 26.70 -16.67 -19.35
CA ALA A 17 25.46 -17.42 -19.42
C ALA A 17 25.38 -18.08 -20.82
N ARG A 18 25.21 -19.41 -20.86
CA ARG A 18 24.92 -20.11 -22.13
C ARG A 18 23.79 -19.35 -22.83
N PRO A 19 23.88 -19.09 -24.15
CA PRO A 19 22.80 -18.44 -24.88
C PRO A 19 21.53 -19.25 -24.62
N ALA A 20 20.53 -18.61 -24.02
CA ALA A 20 19.30 -19.29 -23.66
C ALA A 20 18.70 -19.84 -24.95
N ARG A 21 18.61 -21.18 -25.07
CA ARG A 21 17.79 -21.79 -26.12
C ARG A 21 16.39 -21.17 -26.01
N LEU A 22 15.81 -20.77 -27.14
CA LEU A 22 14.41 -20.39 -27.17
C LEU A 22 13.61 -21.53 -26.51
N PRO A 23 12.75 -21.23 -25.53
CA PRO A 23 11.94 -22.25 -24.92
C PRO A 23 11.04 -22.90 -25.99
N ASP A 24 11.15 -24.22 -26.12
CA ASP A 24 10.31 -25.04 -26.99
C ASP A 24 8.82 -24.68 -26.72
N GLY A 25 8.02 -24.52 -27.79
CA GLY A 25 6.59 -24.25 -27.68
C GLY A 25 6.18 -22.77 -27.70
N CYS A 26 7.10 -21.81 -27.85
CA CYS A 26 6.76 -20.41 -28.12
C CYS A 26 6.33 -20.21 -29.59
N ALA A 27 5.40 -19.29 -29.83
CA ALA A 27 4.92 -18.95 -31.17
C ALA A 27 4.71 -17.44 -31.34
N TRP A 28 4.68 -17.01 -32.60
CA TRP A 28 4.24 -15.67 -33.01
C TRP A 28 2.86 -15.78 -33.67
N VAL A 29 1.86 -15.17 -33.04
CA VAL A 29 0.45 -15.23 -33.45
C VAL A 29 0.07 -13.95 -34.16
N ARG A 30 -0.60 -14.07 -35.30
CA ARG A 30 -1.12 -12.95 -36.08
C ARG A 30 -2.58 -13.17 -36.43
N ALA A 31 -3.43 -12.28 -35.94
CA ALA A 31 -4.79 -12.07 -36.42
C ALA A 31 -4.75 -11.02 -37.53
N GLU A 32 -5.06 -11.44 -38.76
CA GLU A 32 -4.97 -10.59 -39.94
C GLU A 32 -5.70 -9.24 -39.74
N ASN A 33 -4.99 -8.13 -39.94
CA ASN A 33 -5.45 -6.74 -39.79
C ASN A 33 -5.98 -6.31 -38.41
N ASP A 34 -5.91 -7.16 -37.38
CA ASP A 34 -6.44 -6.84 -36.05
C ASP A 34 -5.39 -6.82 -34.93
N GLY A 35 -4.50 -7.82 -34.90
CA GLY A 35 -3.57 -7.98 -33.79
C GLY A 35 -2.40 -8.89 -34.13
N ALA A 36 -1.25 -8.60 -33.54
CA ALA A 36 -0.09 -9.48 -33.56
C ALA A 36 0.50 -9.55 -32.16
N GLY A 37 0.94 -10.74 -31.78
CA GLY A 37 1.37 -11.02 -30.41
C GLY A 37 2.09 -12.35 -30.29
N GLY A 38 2.46 -12.73 -29.07
CA GLY A 38 2.98 -14.06 -28.76
C GLY A 38 1.87 -15.09 -28.53
N GLY A 39 2.30 -16.33 -28.42
CA GLY A 39 1.50 -17.43 -27.90
C GLY A 39 2.41 -18.58 -27.47
N PHE A 40 1.84 -19.56 -26.80
CA PHE A 40 2.58 -20.75 -26.41
C PHE A 40 1.72 -22.01 -26.40
N VAL A 41 2.34 -23.13 -26.78
CA VAL A 41 1.71 -24.46 -26.84
C VAL A 41 1.53 -25.01 -25.42
N VAL A 42 0.30 -25.41 -25.10
CA VAL A 42 -0.08 -25.96 -23.78
C VAL A 42 -0.41 -27.46 -23.84
N ASP A 43 -0.73 -27.99 -25.02
CA ASP A 43 -1.03 -29.41 -25.22
C ASP A 43 -0.61 -29.81 -26.63
N VAL A 44 0.37 -30.71 -26.75
CA VAL A 44 0.90 -31.15 -28.05
C VAL A 44 -0.06 -32.13 -28.75
N GLU A 45 -0.69 -33.03 -28.00
CA GLU A 45 -1.59 -34.05 -28.54
C GLU A 45 -2.85 -33.42 -29.13
N LYS A 46 -3.43 -32.46 -28.40
CA LYS A 46 -4.61 -31.71 -28.82
C LYS A 46 -4.27 -30.51 -29.71
N ARG A 47 -2.97 -30.23 -29.93
CA ARG A 47 -2.46 -29.10 -30.71
C ARG A 47 -2.99 -27.75 -30.22
N LEU A 48 -3.02 -27.56 -28.91
CA LEU A 48 -3.58 -26.37 -28.28
C LEU A 48 -2.50 -25.34 -27.96
N LEU A 49 -2.80 -24.09 -28.31
CA LEU A 49 -2.01 -22.91 -28.03
C LEU A 49 -2.86 -21.87 -27.30
N VAL A 50 -2.23 -21.17 -26.36
CA VAL A 50 -2.84 -20.03 -25.66
C VAL A 50 -2.21 -18.72 -26.13
N THR A 51 -3.03 -17.69 -26.28
CA THR A 51 -2.62 -16.30 -26.56
C THR A 51 -3.59 -15.33 -25.87
N CYS A 52 -3.34 -14.03 -25.98
CA CYS A 52 -4.25 -13.00 -25.50
C CYS A 52 -5.54 -12.94 -26.33
N ARG A 53 -6.69 -12.73 -25.67
CA ARG A 53 -7.97 -12.45 -26.35
C ARG A 53 -7.87 -11.23 -27.24
N HIS A 54 -7.18 -10.18 -26.80
CA HIS A 54 -7.04 -8.96 -27.59
C HIS A 54 -6.10 -9.11 -28.79
N VAL A 55 -5.22 -10.12 -28.78
CA VAL A 55 -4.37 -10.47 -29.94
C VAL A 55 -5.18 -11.23 -30.98
N ALA A 56 -5.99 -12.21 -30.56
CA ALA A 56 -6.89 -12.93 -31.46
C ALA A 56 -8.08 -12.06 -31.93
N ALA A 57 -8.40 -11.00 -31.19
CA ALA A 57 -9.55 -10.12 -31.43
C ALA A 57 -10.86 -10.93 -31.55
N ASP A 58 -11.67 -10.65 -32.57
CA ASP A 58 -12.91 -11.39 -32.86
C ASP A 58 -12.74 -12.34 -34.06
N ARG A 59 -11.49 -12.67 -34.43
CA ARG A 59 -11.17 -13.56 -35.56
C ARG A 59 -11.41 -15.02 -35.20
N LYS A 60 -11.95 -15.78 -36.16
CA LYS A 60 -12.14 -17.23 -36.06
C LYS A 60 -10.85 -18.01 -36.31
N THR A 61 -9.93 -17.43 -37.08
CA THR A 61 -8.66 -18.05 -37.46
C THR A 61 -7.50 -17.08 -37.27
N VAL A 62 -6.32 -17.62 -37.00
CA VAL A 62 -5.07 -16.88 -36.83
C VAL A 62 -3.93 -17.60 -37.56
N ASP A 63 -2.95 -16.83 -38.04
CA ASP A 63 -1.67 -17.38 -38.50
C ASP A 63 -0.73 -17.56 -37.30
N VAL A 64 -0.05 -18.69 -37.22
CA VAL A 64 0.89 -19.02 -36.14
C VAL A 64 2.24 -19.40 -36.74
N PHE A 65 3.25 -18.59 -36.45
CA PHE A 65 4.63 -18.84 -36.84
C PHE A 65 5.40 -19.47 -35.69
N PHE A 66 6.25 -20.45 -36.01
CA PHE A 66 7.18 -21.11 -35.10
C PHE A 66 8.64 -20.70 -35.39
N PRO A 67 9.55 -20.85 -34.42
CA PRO A 67 10.95 -20.49 -34.59
C PRO A 67 11.58 -21.16 -35.82
N TRP A 68 12.14 -20.35 -36.73
CA TRP A 68 12.85 -20.83 -37.90
C TRP A 68 14.36 -20.77 -37.66
N VAL A 69 15.02 -21.93 -37.70
CA VAL A 69 16.49 -22.04 -37.60
C VAL A 69 17.08 -22.27 -39.00
N ARG A 70 18.03 -21.44 -39.40
CA ARG A 70 18.75 -21.52 -40.69
C ARG A 70 20.26 -21.48 -40.40
N GLY A 71 20.98 -22.52 -40.81
CA GLY A 71 22.43 -22.61 -40.57
C GLY A 71 22.83 -22.67 -39.08
N GLY A 72 21.98 -23.27 -38.22
CA GLY A 72 22.21 -23.34 -36.77
C GLY A 72 21.89 -22.07 -35.99
N ALA A 73 21.50 -20.98 -36.67
CA ALA A 73 21.10 -19.72 -36.05
C ALA A 73 19.58 -19.50 -36.18
N LEU A 74 18.99 -18.90 -35.16
CA LEU A 74 17.59 -18.45 -35.19
C LEU A 74 17.45 -17.28 -36.18
N VAL A 75 16.53 -17.41 -37.12
CA VAL A 75 16.10 -16.28 -37.96
C VAL A 75 15.23 -15.38 -37.10
N THR A 76 15.67 -14.12 -36.92
CA THR A 76 14.97 -13.12 -36.12
C THR A 76 14.38 -12.00 -36.96
N ASP A 77 14.79 -11.81 -38.21
CA ASP A 77 14.25 -10.74 -39.08
C ASP A 77 12.77 -11.02 -39.40
N ARG A 78 11.88 -10.08 -39.04
CA ARG A 78 10.45 -10.19 -39.31
C ARG A 78 10.14 -10.32 -40.79
N ARG A 79 10.87 -9.60 -41.65
CA ARG A 79 10.65 -9.56 -43.11
C ARG A 79 10.90 -10.93 -43.73
N GLU A 80 11.84 -11.68 -43.20
CA GLU A 80 12.13 -13.06 -43.62
C GLU A 80 10.93 -13.99 -43.36
N TYR A 81 10.24 -13.86 -42.23
CA TYR A 81 9.03 -14.65 -41.97
C TYR A 81 7.86 -14.24 -42.89
N LEU A 82 7.71 -12.95 -43.13
CA LEU A 82 6.60 -12.42 -43.93
C LEU A 82 6.79 -12.62 -45.43
N GLY A 83 8.02 -12.52 -45.93
CA GLY A 83 8.37 -12.75 -47.33
C GLY A 83 8.34 -14.23 -47.73
N ASN A 84 8.64 -15.14 -46.79
CA ASN A 84 8.77 -16.58 -47.07
C ASN A 84 7.57 -17.41 -46.60
N ARG A 85 6.36 -16.84 -46.54
CA ARG A 85 5.15 -17.52 -46.00
C ARG A 85 4.86 -18.87 -46.66
N ALA A 86 4.99 -18.98 -47.99
CA ALA A 86 4.76 -20.23 -48.71
C ALA A 86 5.76 -21.33 -48.28
N ALA A 87 7.05 -21.02 -48.28
CA ALA A 87 8.11 -21.94 -47.86
C ALA A 87 7.98 -22.32 -46.37
N LEU A 88 7.53 -21.41 -45.51
CA LEU A 88 7.30 -21.71 -44.10
C LEU A 88 6.08 -22.62 -43.89
N ARG A 89 5.03 -22.52 -44.71
CA ARG A 89 3.88 -23.44 -44.68
C ARG A 89 4.29 -24.85 -45.09
N GLU A 90 5.07 -24.99 -46.17
CA GLU A 90 5.61 -26.28 -46.61
C GLU A 90 6.48 -26.95 -45.54
N ARG A 91 7.24 -26.15 -44.78
CA ARG A 91 8.07 -26.62 -43.66
C ARG A 91 7.29 -26.87 -42.37
N GLY A 92 5.98 -26.57 -42.33
CA GLY A 92 5.16 -26.64 -41.12
C GLY A 92 5.49 -25.60 -40.05
N LEU A 93 6.24 -24.55 -40.39
CA LEU A 93 6.64 -23.47 -39.49
C LEU A 93 5.68 -22.27 -39.51
N LEU A 94 4.78 -22.20 -40.51
CA LEU A 94 3.61 -21.33 -40.54
C LEU A 94 2.36 -22.22 -40.60
N VAL A 95 1.52 -22.14 -39.58
CA VAL A 95 0.34 -22.99 -39.41
C VAL A 95 -0.89 -22.12 -39.18
N THR A 96 -2.04 -22.55 -39.69
CA THR A 96 -3.33 -21.93 -39.37
C THR A 96 -3.86 -22.48 -38.05
N GLY A 97 -4.33 -21.58 -37.19
CA GLY A 97 -5.02 -21.92 -35.95
C GLY A 97 -6.49 -21.52 -35.98
N THR A 98 -7.37 -22.38 -35.46
CA THR A 98 -8.79 -22.07 -35.23
C THR A 98 -8.98 -21.64 -33.77
N VAL A 99 -9.57 -20.47 -33.54
CA VAL A 99 -9.92 -19.99 -32.20
C VAL A 99 -11.10 -20.80 -31.69
N LEU A 100 -10.88 -21.62 -30.65
CA LEU A 100 -11.91 -22.47 -30.05
C LEU A 100 -12.77 -21.70 -29.05
N LYS A 101 -12.13 -20.84 -28.26
CA LYS A 101 -12.77 -20.06 -27.19
C LYS A 101 -11.93 -18.82 -26.88
N SER A 102 -12.60 -17.72 -26.59
CA SER A 102 -12.02 -16.53 -25.96
C SER A 102 -12.78 -16.17 -24.69
N ALA A 103 -12.13 -15.46 -23.77
CA ALA A 103 -12.72 -14.96 -22.53
C ALA A 103 -12.19 -13.55 -22.23
N ASP A 104 -13.11 -12.58 -22.13
CA ASP A 104 -12.79 -11.18 -21.87
C ASP A 104 -12.32 -11.00 -20.41
N GLU A 105 -12.90 -11.76 -19.49
CA GLU A 105 -12.62 -11.74 -18.05
C GLU A 105 -11.20 -12.21 -17.70
N PHE A 106 -10.56 -12.99 -18.58
CA PHE A 106 -9.17 -13.43 -18.42
C PHE A 106 -8.22 -12.81 -19.45
N ASP A 107 -8.74 -12.15 -20.48
CA ASP A 107 -8.00 -11.77 -21.69
C ASP A 107 -7.24 -12.96 -22.32
N LEU A 108 -7.88 -14.13 -22.36
CA LEU A 108 -7.31 -15.38 -22.90
C LEU A 108 -8.07 -15.87 -24.13
N ALA A 109 -7.33 -16.42 -25.09
CA ALA A 109 -7.87 -17.16 -26.23
C ALA A 109 -7.17 -18.53 -26.37
N LEU A 110 -7.97 -19.57 -26.59
CA LEU A 110 -7.53 -20.92 -26.88
C LEU A 110 -7.61 -21.16 -28.39
N VAL A 111 -6.49 -21.57 -28.98
CA VAL A 111 -6.35 -21.82 -30.42
C VAL A 111 -5.97 -23.28 -30.63
N ARG A 112 -6.69 -23.98 -31.52
CA ARG A 112 -6.30 -25.30 -32.01
C ARG A 112 -5.58 -25.16 -33.33
N LEU A 113 -4.36 -25.67 -33.40
CA LEU A 113 -3.51 -25.60 -34.58
C LEU A 113 -3.78 -26.79 -35.51
N ASP A 114 -3.70 -26.56 -36.82
CA ASP A 114 -3.87 -27.61 -37.83
C ASP A 114 -2.74 -28.65 -37.73
N SER A 115 -1.52 -28.22 -37.43
CA SER A 115 -0.34 -29.05 -37.22
C SER A 115 0.63 -28.41 -36.22
N LEU A 116 1.65 -29.16 -35.81
CA LEU A 116 2.77 -28.67 -34.99
C LEU A 116 4.09 -29.06 -35.66
N PRO A 117 5.12 -28.19 -35.65
CA PRO A 117 6.45 -28.57 -36.08
C PRO A 117 6.96 -29.80 -35.31
N PRO A 118 7.70 -30.72 -35.96
CA PRO A 118 8.31 -31.86 -35.27
C PRO A 118 9.18 -31.42 -34.10
N GLY A 119 9.06 -32.10 -32.96
CA GLY A 119 9.82 -31.79 -31.75
C GLY A 119 9.27 -30.63 -30.91
N THR A 120 8.13 -30.03 -31.28
CA THR A 120 7.45 -29.04 -30.44
C THR A 120 7.07 -29.66 -29.10
N LYS A 121 7.36 -28.95 -28.01
CA LYS A 121 6.97 -29.34 -26.65
C LYS A 121 5.94 -28.35 -26.11
N ALA A 122 5.03 -28.85 -25.28
CA ALA A 122 4.18 -27.99 -24.48
C ALA A 122 5.01 -27.33 -23.37
N VAL A 123 4.69 -26.07 -23.05
CA VAL A 123 5.30 -25.38 -21.92
C VAL A 123 4.82 -25.98 -20.60
N GLN A 124 5.65 -25.91 -19.58
CA GLN A 124 5.25 -26.27 -18.22
C GLN A 124 4.74 -25.04 -17.48
N LEU A 125 3.49 -25.04 -17.05
CA LEU A 125 2.93 -23.96 -16.23
C LEU A 125 3.46 -24.07 -14.79
N ALA A 126 4.03 -22.99 -14.27
CA ALA A 126 4.61 -22.96 -12.93
C ALA A 126 3.52 -23.23 -11.88
N PRO A 127 3.75 -24.15 -10.92
CA PRO A 127 2.73 -24.55 -9.95
C PRO A 127 2.41 -23.46 -8.92
N ARG A 128 3.26 -22.42 -8.82
CA ARG A 128 3.13 -21.35 -7.84
C ARG A 128 3.36 -19.98 -8.45
N VAL A 129 2.80 -18.98 -7.78
CA VAL A 129 3.10 -17.57 -8.02
C VAL A 129 4.51 -17.28 -7.44
N PRO A 130 5.44 -16.74 -8.25
CA PRO A 130 6.77 -16.36 -7.76
C PRO A 130 6.68 -15.22 -6.73
N ARG A 131 7.70 -15.11 -5.87
CA ARG A 131 7.81 -14.02 -4.87
C ARG A 131 8.34 -12.72 -5.49
N PRO A 132 8.04 -11.54 -4.93
CA PRO A 132 8.66 -10.28 -5.35
C PRO A 132 10.19 -10.37 -5.38
N GLY A 133 10.78 -9.80 -6.41
CA GLY A 133 12.21 -9.89 -6.72
C GLY A 133 12.63 -11.09 -7.57
N ALA A 134 11.78 -12.11 -7.77
CA ALA A 134 12.09 -13.24 -8.63
C ALA A 134 12.37 -12.80 -10.07
N ALA A 135 13.35 -13.42 -10.72
CA ALA A 135 13.68 -13.12 -12.11
C ALA A 135 12.58 -13.63 -13.06
N LEU A 136 12.13 -12.76 -13.95
CA LEU A 136 11.19 -13.06 -15.02
C LEU A 136 11.89 -12.91 -16.37
N ARG A 137 11.46 -13.72 -17.33
CA ARG A 137 11.89 -13.63 -18.73
C ARG A 137 10.67 -13.75 -19.65
N VAL A 138 10.45 -12.75 -20.49
CA VAL A 138 9.41 -12.78 -21.53
C VAL A 138 10.05 -13.11 -22.86
N VAL A 139 9.39 -13.97 -23.64
CA VAL A 139 9.65 -14.11 -25.06
C VAL A 139 8.48 -13.49 -25.81
N GLY A 140 8.74 -12.40 -26.54
CA GLY A 140 7.71 -11.59 -27.19
C GLY A 140 8.13 -11.10 -28.58
N HIS A 141 7.26 -10.30 -29.21
CA HIS A 141 7.38 -9.89 -30.61
C HIS A 141 7.05 -8.41 -30.79
N ARG A 142 7.67 -7.56 -29.97
CA ARG A 142 7.64 -6.09 -30.04
C ARG A 142 7.46 -5.53 -31.45
N LEU A 143 6.35 -4.85 -31.69
CA LEU A 143 6.01 -4.32 -33.02
C LEU A 143 6.97 -3.24 -33.50
N ASP A 144 7.54 -2.47 -32.58
CA ASP A 144 8.47 -1.37 -32.85
C ASP A 144 9.87 -1.81 -33.32
N LEU A 145 10.19 -3.11 -33.17
CA LEU A 145 11.45 -3.68 -33.64
C LEU A 145 11.27 -4.39 -34.99
N ASP A 146 12.29 -4.43 -35.84
CA ASP A 146 12.28 -5.24 -37.07
C ASP A 146 12.48 -6.74 -36.81
N THR A 147 12.71 -7.12 -35.55
CA THR A 147 12.97 -8.50 -35.13
C THR A 147 11.76 -9.17 -34.50
N VAL A 148 11.78 -10.50 -34.46
CA VAL A 148 10.87 -11.38 -33.70
C VAL A 148 11.68 -12.25 -32.72
N TRP A 149 11.00 -12.89 -31.76
CA TRP A 149 11.60 -13.72 -30.69
C TRP A 149 12.45 -12.92 -29.69
N ASN A 150 12.03 -11.69 -29.40
CA ASN A 150 12.70 -10.80 -28.46
C ASN A 150 12.64 -11.37 -27.04
N THR A 151 13.77 -11.33 -26.35
CA THR A 151 13.86 -11.76 -24.95
C THR A 151 14.05 -10.55 -24.04
N THR A 152 13.13 -10.39 -23.10
CA THR A 152 13.15 -9.31 -22.11
C THR A 152 13.23 -9.91 -20.71
N THR A 153 14.14 -9.44 -19.86
CA THR A 153 14.29 -9.91 -18.48
C THR A 153 14.11 -8.80 -17.47
N GLY A 154 13.68 -9.16 -16.27
CA GLY A 154 13.49 -8.21 -15.18
C GLY A 154 12.86 -8.86 -13.96
N PRO A 155 12.91 -8.23 -12.78
CA PRO A 155 12.34 -8.78 -11.58
C PRO A 155 10.81 -8.67 -11.52
N LEU A 156 10.19 -9.57 -10.78
CA LEU A 156 8.81 -9.45 -10.32
C LEU A 156 8.69 -8.30 -9.30
N ARG A 157 7.72 -7.41 -9.50
CA ARG A 157 7.46 -6.23 -8.66
C ARG A 157 6.36 -6.47 -7.64
N ALA A 158 5.24 -7.04 -8.07
CA ALA A 158 4.07 -7.28 -7.22
C ALA A 158 3.20 -8.41 -7.79
N THR A 159 2.33 -8.97 -6.97
CA THR A 159 1.38 -10.03 -7.35
C THR A 159 0.04 -9.76 -6.69
N GLY A 160 -1.07 -9.91 -7.38
CA GLY A 160 -2.40 -9.74 -6.78
C GLY A 160 -3.50 -9.78 -7.84
N LYS A 161 -4.68 -9.27 -7.50
CA LYS A 161 -5.79 -9.16 -8.44
C LYS A 161 -5.97 -7.73 -8.94
N LEU A 162 -6.37 -7.59 -10.21
CA LEU A 162 -6.83 -6.31 -10.74
C LEU A 162 -8.29 -6.11 -10.37
N ALA A 163 -8.63 -5.05 -9.65
CA ALA A 163 -10.02 -4.72 -9.34
C ALA A 163 -10.74 -4.23 -10.60
N ASP A 164 -10.04 -3.42 -11.41
CA ASP A 164 -10.62 -2.77 -12.59
C ASP A 164 -10.10 -3.32 -13.93
N GLY A 165 -9.21 -4.31 -13.93
CA GLY A 165 -8.65 -4.83 -15.18
C GLY A 165 -8.02 -3.73 -16.04
N TYR A 166 -8.24 -3.79 -17.36
CA TYR A 166 -7.78 -2.76 -18.29
C TYR A 166 -8.68 -2.64 -19.52
N PHE A 167 -8.61 -1.50 -20.21
CA PHE A 167 -9.41 -1.22 -21.39
C PHE A 167 -8.67 -1.58 -22.68
N TRP A 168 -9.39 -2.22 -23.60
CA TRP A 168 -8.96 -2.47 -24.97
C TRP A 168 -10.14 -2.26 -25.92
N ARG A 169 -10.01 -1.33 -26.89
CA ARG A 169 -11.07 -0.96 -27.86
C ARG A 169 -12.46 -0.76 -27.22
N GLY A 170 -12.52 -0.06 -26.08
CA GLY A 170 -13.77 0.21 -25.35
C GLY A 170 -14.32 -0.97 -24.52
N LYS A 171 -13.69 -2.15 -24.59
CA LYS A 171 -14.03 -3.31 -23.74
C LYS A 171 -13.13 -3.35 -22.51
N LYS A 172 -13.71 -3.70 -21.36
CA LYS A 172 -12.99 -3.93 -20.10
C LYS A 172 -12.58 -5.41 -20.05
N LEU A 173 -11.29 -5.67 -19.95
CA LEU A 173 -10.70 -7.01 -19.90
C LEU A 173 -10.06 -7.27 -18.53
N ALA A 174 -9.84 -8.54 -18.20
CA ALA A 174 -9.07 -8.97 -17.02
C ALA A 174 -9.58 -8.41 -15.67
N THR A 175 -10.89 -8.18 -15.53
CA THR A 175 -11.49 -7.71 -14.28
C THR A 175 -11.49 -8.85 -13.25
N ASP A 176 -11.01 -8.60 -12.04
CA ASP A 176 -10.76 -9.58 -10.97
C ASP A 176 -9.73 -10.68 -11.30
N ALA A 177 -8.97 -10.52 -12.39
CA ALA A 177 -7.95 -11.48 -12.80
C ALA A 177 -6.71 -11.42 -11.90
N SER A 178 -6.15 -12.59 -11.59
CA SER A 178 -4.88 -12.73 -10.86
C SER A 178 -3.70 -12.45 -11.79
N VAL A 179 -2.91 -11.43 -11.43
CA VAL A 179 -1.79 -10.92 -12.24
C VAL A 179 -0.49 -10.86 -11.46
N LEU A 180 0.60 -10.87 -12.22
CA LEU A 180 1.94 -10.50 -11.81
C LEU A 180 2.28 -9.15 -12.44
N ILE A 181 3.01 -8.31 -11.72
CA ILE A 181 3.55 -7.06 -12.24
C ILE A 181 5.05 -7.22 -12.37
N GLY A 182 5.58 -7.26 -13.59
CA GLY A 182 7.01 -7.37 -13.86
C GLY A 182 7.67 -6.03 -14.15
N GLN A 183 8.95 -5.88 -13.77
CA GLN A 183 9.78 -4.76 -14.19
C GLN A 183 10.36 -5.03 -15.58
N LEU A 184 9.50 -5.04 -16.59
CA LEU A 184 9.83 -5.49 -17.94
C LEU A 184 9.49 -4.39 -18.95
N PRO A 185 10.43 -3.97 -19.82
CA PRO A 185 10.16 -3.07 -20.94
C PRO A 185 9.45 -3.80 -22.09
N ILE A 186 8.22 -4.28 -21.83
CA ILE A 186 7.36 -4.88 -22.86
C ILE A 186 6.57 -3.81 -23.61
N GLU A 187 6.25 -4.09 -24.86
CA GLU A 187 5.45 -3.21 -25.74
C GLU A 187 4.38 -3.99 -26.51
N GLU A 188 3.53 -3.27 -27.24
CA GLU A 188 2.59 -3.89 -28.18
C GLU A 188 3.32 -4.90 -29.08
N GLY A 189 2.74 -6.09 -29.27
CA GLY A 189 3.40 -7.24 -29.91
C GLY A 189 4.00 -8.26 -28.95
N ASP A 190 4.33 -7.87 -27.71
CA ASP A 190 4.73 -8.85 -26.67
C ASP A 190 3.51 -9.54 -26.04
N SER A 191 2.33 -8.93 -26.16
CA SER A 191 1.07 -9.49 -25.65
C SER A 191 0.86 -10.93 -26.13
N GLY A 192 0.53 -11.84 -25.21
CA GLY A 192 0.38 -13.26 -25.50
C GLY A 192 1.68 -14.06 -25.37
N GLY A 193 2.83 -13.39 -25.23
CA GLY A 193 4.13 -14.02 -25.02
C GLY A 193 4.21 -14.72 -23.65
N PRO A 194 4.82 -15.92 -23.57
CA PRO A 194 5.03 -16.61 -22.30
C PRO A 194 6.05 -15.86 -21.43
N VAL A 195 5.75 -15.80 -20.13
CA VAL A 195 6.64 -15.27 -19.09
C VAL A 195 7.15 -16.42 -18.24
N PHE A 196 8.46 -16.60 -18.26
CA PHE A 196 9.17 -17.68 -17.59
C PHE A 196 9.78 -17.24 -16.27
N ASP A 197 9.83 -18.15 -15.31
CA ASP A 197 10.74 -18.04 -14.16
C ASP A 197 12.16 -18.50 -14.52
N ALA A 198 13.06 -18.48 -13.53
CA ALA A 198 14.44 -18.92 -13.67
C ALA A 198 14.60 -20.43 -13.95
N THR A 199 13.57 -21.25 -13.68
CA THR A 199 13.57 -22.69 -13.97
C THR A 199 13.14 -23.01 -15.40
N GLY A 200 12.54 -22.03 -16.09
CA GLY A 200 11.98 -22.20 -17.43
C GLY A 200 10.51 -22.61 -17.44
N ALA A 201 9.84 -22.60 -16.28
CA ALA A 201 8.39 -22.78 -16.21
C ALA A 201 7.67 -21.44 -16.48
N VAL A 202 6.51 -21.51 -17.12
CA VAL A 202 5.67 -20.34 -17.45
C VAL A 202 4.88 -19.93 -16.22
N VAL A 203 5.21 -18.77 -15.64
CA VAL A 203 4.51 -18.15 -14.52
C VAL A 203 3.32 -17.30 -14.95
N GLY A 204 3.22 -17.00 -16.24
CA GLY A 204 2.11 -16.24 -16.80
C GLY A 204 2.30 -15.85 -18.26
N MET A 205 1.43 -14.97 -18.74
CA MET A 205 1.41 -14.48 -20.11
C MET A 205 1.45 -12.95 -20.12
N ALA A 206 2.32 -12.36 -20.93
CA ALA A 206 2.51 -10.91 -21.00
C ALA A 206 1.28 -10.22 -21.61
N CYS A 207 0.90 -9.06 -21.07
CA CYS A 207 -0.20 -8.23 -21.55
C CYS A 207 0.27 -6.77 -21.63
N ALA A 208 0.65 -6.33 -22.82
CA ALA A 208 1.21 -5.01 -23.07
C ALA A 208 0.12 -3.97 -23.39
N LEU A 209 -0.86 -3.80 -22.49
CA LEU A 209 -1.99 -2.90 -22.69
C LEU A 209 -2.03 -1.69 -21.74
N ARG A 210 -1.19 -1.66 -20.68
CA ARG A 210 -1.24 -0.63 -19.63
C ARG A 210 0.00 0.28 -19.67
N ARG A 211 -0.18 1.54 -20.08
CA ARG A 211 0.89 2.57 -20.12
C ARG A 211 0.92 3.52 -18.90
N GLN A 212 0.53 3.05 -17.71
CA GLN A 212 0.32 3.96 -16.55
C GLN A 212 1.52 4.08 -15.58
N CYS A 213 2.41 3.08 -15.53
CA CYS A 213 3.60 3.13 -14.68
C CYS A 213 4.82 2.61 -15.47
N PRO A 214 5.95 3.35 -15.50
CA PRO A 214 7.14 2.93 -16.24
C PRO A 214 7.61 1.53 -15.83
N LEU A 215 7.87 0.68 -16.84
CA LEU A 215 8.26 -0.72 -16.67
C LEU A 215 7.31 -1.51 -15.76
N ALA A 216 6.01 -1.23 -15.75
CA ALA A 216 5.03 -2.05 -15.04
C ALA A 216 4.29 -2.94 -16.03
N ALA A 217 4.92 -4.05 -16.39
CA ALA A 217 4.33 -5.04 -17.27
C ALA A 217 3.26 -5.84 -16.54
N VAL A 218 2.04 -5.85 -17.06
CA VAL A 218 0.99 -6.74 -16.58
C VAL A 218 1.22 -8.12 -17.18
N VAL A 219 1.18 -9.15 -16.33
CA VAL A 219 1.32 -10.55 -16.73
C VAL A 219 0.16 -11.32 -16.11
N LEU A 220 -0.71 -11.89 -16.95
CA LEU A 220 -1.77 -12.78 -16.48
C LEU A 220 -1.14 -14.03 -15.88
N SER A 221 -1.49 -14.36 -14.64
CA SER A 221 -0.83 -15.47 -13.94
C SER A 221 -1.13 -16.83 -14.58
N ALA A 222 -0.22 -17.77 -14.42
CA ALA A 222 -0.43 -19.16 -14.82
C ALA A 222 -1.62 -19.83 -14.10
N GLU A 223 -2.06 -19.28 -12.96
CA GLU A 223 -3.29 -19.69 -12.29
C GLU A 223 -4.53 -19.39 -13.15
N GLU A 224 -4.62 -18.20 -13.74
CA GLU A 224 -5.71 -17.85 -14.66
C GLU A 224 -5.67 -18.70 -15.93
N VAL A 225 -4.47 -18.97 -16.46
CA VAL A 225 -4.31 -19.86 -17.63
C VAL A 225 -4.79 -21.28 -17.30
N ARG A 226 -4.43 -21.84 -16.15
CA ARG A 226 -4.93 -23.16 -15.70
C ARG A 226 -6.45 -23.16 -15.53
N ARG A 227 -7.00 -22.12 -14.90
CA ARG A 227 -8.44 -21.98 -14.69
C ARG A 227 -9.19 -21.94 -16.01
N PHE A 228 -8.70 -21.16 -16.98
CA PHE A 228 -9.27 -21.06 -18.32
C PHE A 228 -9.24 -22.39 -19.08
N LEU A 229 -8.16 -23.17 -18.91
CA LEU A 229 -7.99 -24.50 -19.50
C LEU A 229 -8.77 -25.61 -18.76
N GLY A 230 -9.33 -25.34 -17.57
CA GLY A 230 -9.97 -26.35 -16.72
C GLY A 230 -8.98 -27.37 -16.12
N ALA A 231 -7.71 -27.01 -15.97
CA ALA A 231 -6.66 -27.89 -15.46
C ALA A 231 -6.66 -27.97 -13.92
N ALA A 232 -6.40 -29.16 -13.38
CA ALA A 232 -6.36 -29.40 -11.93
C ALA A 232 -5.25 -28.58 -11.23
N VAL A 233 -5.56 -28.03 -10.06
CA VAL A 233 -4.62 -27.31 -9.21
C VAL A 233 -3.81 -28.33 -8.40
N SER A 234 -2.51 -28.44 -8.64
CA SER A 234 -1.64 -29.27 -7.81
C SER A 234 -1.32 -28.54 -6.49
N PRO A 235 -1.58 -29.15 -5.32
CA PRO A 235 -1.15 -28.59 -4.05
C PRO A 235 0.37 -28.71 -3.94
N ALA A 236 1.05 -27.62 -3.63
CA ALA A 236 2.50 -27.59 -3.60
C ALA A 236 3.01 -27.52 -2.16
N ASN A 237 3.77 -28.55 -1.74
CA ASN A 237 4.46 -28.65 -0.45
C ASN A 237 5.95 -28.32 -0.61
N LYS A 238 6.41 -27.23 0.05
CA LYS A 238 7.80 -26.83 0.41
C LYS A 238 7.96 -25.31 0.39
N ALA A 239 8.56 -24.72 1.43
CA ALA A 239 8.83 -23.29 1.50
C ALA A 239 10.09 -22.93 0.66
N GLU A 240 10.01 -21.86 -0.13
CA GLU A 240 11.20 -21.26 -0.76
C GLU A 240 12.03 -20.47 0.25
N PRO A 241 13.36 -20.37 0.06
CA PRO A 241 14.24 -19.56 0.91
C PRO A 241 13.87 -18.07 0.89
N ALA A 242 14.29 -17.35 1.93
CA ALA A 242 14.03 -15.91 2.05
C ALA A 242 14.81 -15.13 0.98
N THR A 243 14.12 -14.24 0.27
CA THR A 243 14.71 -13.33 -0.72
C THR A 243 14.78 -11.91 -0.17
N VAL A 244 15.62 -11.04 -0.75
CA VAL A 244 15.64 -9.60 -0.41
C VAL A 244 14.26 -8.96 -0.58
N GLY A 245 13.46 -9.43 -1.55
CA GLY A 245 12.07 -9.03 -1.72
C GLY A 245 11.19 -9.37 -0.51
N ALA A 246 11.38 -10.53 0.12
CA ALA A 246 10.66 -10.89 1.35
C ALA A 246 11.08 -10.00 2.55
N THR A 247 12.37 -9.67 2.65
CA THR A 247 12.87 -8.69 3.64
C THR A 247 12.22 -7.33 3.43
N LEU A 248 12.19 -6.83 2.19
CA LEU A 248 11.54 -5.56 1.84
C LEU A 248 10.06 -5.54 2.21
N VAL A 249 9.30 -6.61 1.92
CA VAL A 249 7.90 -6.71 2.35
C VAL A 249 7.81 -6.64 3.88
N ARG A 250 8.73 -7.23 4.63
CA ARG A 250 8.68 -7.23 6.11
C ARG A 250 9.31 -6.01 6.77
N ALA A 251 9.88 -5.09 6.01
CA ALA A 251 10.53 -3.89 6.53
C ALA A 251 9.87 -2.59 6.05
N THR A 252 9.16 -2.63 4.93
CA THR A 252 8.54 -1.44 4.34
C THR A 252 7.19 -1.15 4.99
N VAL A 253 6.92 0.12 5.24
CA VAL A 253 5.65 0.62 5.76
C VAL A 253 5.08 1.71 4.86
N TRP A 254 3.78 1.93 4.92
CA TRP A 254 3.12 3.03 4.25
C TRP A 254 2.75 4.10 5.28
N VAL A 255 3.44 5.23 5.22
CA VAL A 255 3.21 6.39 6.09
C VAL A 255 2.15 7.29 5.45
N LYS A 256 1.12 7.62 6.24
CA LYS A 256 0.04 8.53 5.92
C LYS A 256 0.10 9.73 6.89
N PRO A 257 0.68 10.86 6.46
CA PRO A 257 0.63 12.10 7.22
C PRO A 257 -0.82 12.56 7.41
N THR A 258 -1.14 13.17 8.55
CA THR A 258 -2.47 13.78 8.74
C THR A 258 -2.57 15.21 8.25
N ALA A 259 -1.43 15.87 8.02
CA ALA A 259 -1.37 17.25 7.60
C ALA A 259 -1.39 17.42 6.06
N THR A 260 -1.17 16.34 5.31
CA THR A 260 -1.02 16.39 3.84
C THR A 260 -1.53 15.10 3.20
N ASP A 261 -1.96 15.17 1.95
CA ASP A 261 -2.33 14.00 1.14
C ASP A 261 -1.11 13.28 0.51
N VAL A 262 0.10 13.57 0.99
CA VAL A 262 1.32 12.96 0.44
C VAL A 262 1.40 11.50 0.89
N HIS A 263 1.64 10.62 -0.06
CA HIS A 263 1.82 9.20 0.21
C HIS A 263 3.32 8.89 0.27
N ILE A 264 3.77 8.33 1.38
CA ILE A 264 5.20 8.13 1.64
C ILE A 264 5.42 6.68 2.07
N ALA A 265 6.45 6.06 1.52
CA ALA A 265 6.96 4.79 2.01
C ALA A 265 7.92 5.04 3.17
N GLY A 266 8.08 4.08 4.06
CA GLY A 266 9.07 4.13 5.14
C GLY A 266 9.71 2.77 5.33
N VAL A 267 10.76 2.73 6.14
CA VAL A 267 11.46 1.51 6.51
C VAL A 267 11.57 1.38 8.02
N LEU A 268 11.23 0.20 8.52
CA LEU A 268 11.39 -0.19 9.91
C LEU A 268 12.87 -0.47 10.18
N ILE A 269 13.48 0.30 11.08
CA ILE A 269 14.90 0.13 11.49
C ILE A 269 15.04 -0.41 12.92
N GLU A 270 14.00 -0.23 13.75
CA GLU A 270 13.80 -0.89 15.04
C GLU A 270 12.31 -1.26 15.16
N LYS A 271 11.89 -2.08 16.14
CA LYS A 271 10.51 -2.65 16.20
C LYS A 271 9.37 -1.60 16.16
N ASP A 272 9.67 -0.38 16.56
CA ASP A 272 8.78 0.76 16.73
C ASP A 272 9.35 2.05 16.10
N VAL A 273 10.42 1.95 15.31
CA VAL A 273 11.08 3.12 14.70
C VAL A 273 11.11 3.01 13.19
N VAL A 274 10.53 4.00 12.54
CA VAL A 274 10.43 4.10 11.09
C VAL A 274 11.28 5.26 10.59
N LEU A 275 12.12 4.99 9.60
CA LEU A 275 12.85 5.99 8.83
C LEU A 275 12.14 6.24 7.50
N THR A 276 12.03 7.50 7.08
CA THR A 276 11.37 7.89 5.83
C THR A 276 11.95 9.21 5.31
N CYS A 277 11.38 9.78 4.24
CA CYS A 277 11.77 11.08 3.72
C CYS A 277 11.12 12.24 4.50
N ALA A 278 11.68 13.45 4.39
CA ALA A 278 11.20 14.63 5.12
C ALA A 278 9.97 15.32 4.49
N ARG A 279 9.62 14.98 3.25
CA ARG A 279 8.51 15.62 2.52
C ARG A 279 7.16 15.39 3.22
N GLY A 280 6.35 16.44 3.35
CA GLY A 280 4.98 16.35 3.89
C GLY A 280 4.89 16.05 5.39
N LEU A 281 6.01 16.09 6.11
CA LEU A 281 6.08 15.88 7.54
C LEU A 281 6.65 17.12 8.24
N SER A 282 6.19 17.40 9.45
CA SER A 282 6.74 18.37 10.38
C SER A 282 7.12 17.69 11.69
N ALA A 283 8.07 18.26 12.43
CA ALA A 283 8.45 17.71 13.74
C ALA A 283 7.25 17.71 14.69
N SER A 284 7.09 16.63 15.45
CA SER A 284 5.94 16.38 16.34
C SER A 284 4.59 16.14 15.64
N ASP A 285 4.55 16.06 14.31
CA ASP A 285 3.33 15.63 13.61
C ASP A 285 2.96 14.21 14.01
N ARG A 286 1.65 13.96 14.04
CA ARG A 286 1.10 12.62 14.19
C ARG A 286 0.83 12.03 12.82
N VAL A 287 1.12 10.75 12.69
CA VAL A 287 1.00 10.02 11.42
C VAL A 287 0.33 8.68 11.65
N GLY A 288 -0.41 8.24 10.63
CA GLY A 288 -0.84 6.86 10.50
C GLY A 288 0.21 6.05 9.75
N VAL A 289 0.48 4.83 10.19
CA VAL A 289 1.44 3.92 9.55
C VAL A 289 0.77 2.58 9.31
N ALA A 290 0.57 2.24 8.03
CA ALA A 290 0.05 0.96 7.62
C ALA A 290 1.19 -0.03 7.33
N PHE A 291 1.01 -1.27 7.78
CA PHE A 291 1.91 -2.39 7.57
C PHE A 291 1.34 -3.34 6.51
N PRO A 292 2.19 -4.13 5.84
CA PRO A 292 1.75 -5.15 4.92
C PRO A 292 0.81 -6.15 5.58
N LEU A 293 -0.35 -6.31 4.96
CA LEU A 293 -1.41 -7.19 5.38
C LEU A 293 -1.12 -8.63 4.93
N ARG A 294 -1.37 -9.58 5.84
CA ARG A 294 -1.37 -11.01 5.53
C ARG A 294 -2.78 -11.57 5.51
N ASP A 295 -3.03 -12.43 4.53
CA ASP A 295 -4.20 -13.30 4.45
C ASP A 295 -3.71 -14.75 4.33
N GLY A 296 -3.79 -15.49 5.44
CA GLY A 296 -3.09 -16.77 5.62
C GLY A 296 -1.58 -16.64 5.35
N ASP A 297 -1.09 -17.37 4.36
CA ASP A 297 0.32 -17.38 3.95
C ASP A 297 0.67 -16.35 2.85
N LYS A 298 -0.32 -15.60 2.35
CA LYS A 298 -0.13 -14.66 1.26
C LYS A 298 -0.08 -13.21 1.75
N TRP A 299 0.81 -12.43 1.17
CA TRP A 299 0.84 -10.98 1.34
C TRP A 299 -0.19 -10.32 0.43
N VAL A 300 -0.99 -9.42 0.98
CA VAL A 300 -2.00 -8.68 0.22
C VAL A 300 -1.36 -7.42 -0.36
N SER A 301 -1.20 -7.38 -1.67
CA SER A 301 -0.62 -6.23 -2.37
C SER A 301 -1.66 -5.22 -2.84
N ALA A 302 -2.93 -5.59 -2.99
CA ALA A 302 -3.95 -4.72 -3.58
C ALA A 302 -4.24 -3.50 -2.69
N ARG A 303 -4.19 -2.28 -3.25
CA ARG A 303 -4.43 -1.01 -2.54
C ARG A 303 -5.82 -0.94 -1.92
N VAL A 304 -6.81 -1.55 -2.55
CA VAL A 304 -8.20 -1.56 -2.05
C VAL A 304 -8.29 -2.12 -0.63
N ALA A 305 -7.44 -3.09 -0.27
CA ALA A 305 -7.40 -3.68 1.06
C ALA A 305 -6.87 -2.72 2.15
N TYR A 306 -6.27 -1.59 1.77
CA TYR A 306 -5.67 -0.60 2.68
C TYR A 306 -6.50 0.70 2.77
N ARG A 307 -7.74 0.69 2.27
CA ARG A 307 -8.65 1.85 2.27
C ARG A 307 -9.37 2.08 3.59
N ASP A 308 -9.50 1.06 4.45
CA ASP A 308 -10.19 1.16 5.74
C ASP A 308 -9.16 1.09 6.90
N PRO A 309 -8.70 2.24 7.43
CA PRO A 309 -7.77 2.28 8.56
C PRO A 309 -8.28 1.61 9.83
N LEU A 310 -9.60 1.60 10.08
CA LEU A 310 -10.18 0.91 11.24
C LEU A 310 -10.01 -0.60 11.09
N ALA A 311 -10.35 -1.16 9.93
CA ALA A 311 -10.11 -2.58 9.66
C ALA A 311 -8.62 -2.94 9.79
N LEU A 312 -7.73 -2.08 9.29
CA LEU A 312 -6.28 -2.27 9.42
C LEU A 312 -5.84 -2.24 10.90
N GLN A 313 -6.34 -1.30 11.70
CA GLN A 313 -5.99 -1.21 13.12
C GLN A 313 -6.51 -2.39 13.93
N LEU A 314 -7.76 -2.82 13.69
CA LEU A 314 -8.34 -4.00 14.33
C LEU A 314 -7.59 -5.30 13.99
N ARG A 315 -6.97 -5.36 12.80
CA ARG A 315 -6.09 -6.47 12.38
C ARG A 315 -4.64 -6.31 12.84
N GLY A 316 -4.33 -5.25 13.59
CA GLY A 316 -2.98 -5.01 14.09
C GLY A 316 -1.98 -4.59 13.01
N VAL A 317 -2.42 -4.14 11.84
CA VAL A 317 -1.56 -3.68 10.72
C VAL A 317 -1.63 -2.15 10.49
N TRP A 318 -2.21 -1.41 11.43
CA TRP A 318 -2.13 0.05 11.49
C TRP A 318 -1.57 0.48 12.84
N ARG A 319 -0.67 1.46 12.83
CA ARG A 319 -0.13 2.09 14.04
C ARG A 319 -0.15 3.59 13.89
N ALA A 320 -0.47 4.26 14.97
CA ALA A 320 -0.19 5.68 15.08
C ALA A 320 1.29 5.88 15.45
N GLY A 321 1.86 7.00 15.02
CA GLY A 321 3.22 7.39 15.37
C GLY A 321 3.39 8.90 15.44
N THR A 322 4.54 9.31 15.94
CA THR A 322 4.96 10.71 16.09
C THR A 322 6.25 10.94 15.33
N VAL A 323 6.32 12.00 14.54
CA VAL A 323 7.57 12.43 13.89
C VAL A 323 8.51 12.99 14.97
N LEU A 324 9.56 12.23 15.32
CA LEU A 324 10.55 12.62 16.33
C LEU A 324 11.48 13.72 15.82
N ALA A 325 11.93 13.57 14.57
CA ALA A 325 12.93 14.46 13.98
C ALA A 325 12.74 14.53 12.46
N ARG A 326 13.17 15.65 11.88
CA ARG A 326 13.13 15.91 10.46
C ARG A 326 14.36 16.70 10.06
N ASP A 327 14.97 16.29 8.96
CA ASP A 327 16.09 16.97 8.32
C ASP A 327 15.76 17.18 6.82
N PRO A 328 15.29 18.38 6.43
CA PRO A 328 15.01 18.67 5.02
C PRO A 328 16.24 18.72 4.12
N ALA A 329 17.45 18.95 4.65
CA ALA A 329 18.67 18.95 3.85
C ALA A 329 19.04 17.54 3.38
N ARG A 330 18.93 16.58 4.29
CA ARG A 330 19.11 15.14 4.02
C ARG A 330 17.88 14.48 3.41
N ASP A 331 16.75 15.19 3.41
CA ASP A 331 15.42 14.66 3.10
C ASP A 331 15.12 13.38 3.90
N LEU A 332 15.35 13.44 5.22
CA LEU A 332 15.12 12.34 6.15
C LEU A 332 14.16 12.76 7.28
N ALA A 333 13.32 11.83 7.71
CA ALA A 333 12.50 11.96 8.89
C ALA A 333 12.46 10.66 9.69
N LEU A 334 12.32 10.80 11.00
CA LEU A 334 12.26 9.70 11.94
C LEU A 334 10.90 9.70 12.63
N ILE A 335 10.23 8.56 12.62
CA ILE A 335 8.92 8.36 13.23
C ILE A 335 9.04 7.31 14.33
N GLN A 336 8.54 7.65 15.51
CA GLN A 336 8.33 6.72 16.62
C GLN A 336 6.90 6.24 16.61
N LEU A 337 6.69 4.93 16.51
CA LEU A 337 5.38 4.32 16.64
C LEU A 337 4.99 4.24 18.10
N ASP A 338 3.70 4.40 18.38
CA ASP A 338 3.15 4.26 19.74
C ASP A 338 3.26 2.81 20.23
N THR A 339 3.13 1.85 19.31
CA THR A 339 3.27 0.43 19.57
C THR A 339 3.96 -0.25 18.39
N GLY A 340 4.85 -1.21 18.70
CA GLY A 340 5.58 -1.96 17.69
C GLY A 340 4.72 -2.95 16.89
N CYS A 341 5.37 -3.67 15.98
CA CYS A 341 4.73 -4.64 15.11
C CYS A 341 5.52 -5.96 15.05
N GLU A 342 4.98 -7.05 15.61
CA GLU A 342 5.72 -8.30 15.82
C GLU A 342 6.01 -9.09 14.54
N HIS A 343 5.14 -9.01 13.52
CA HIS A 343 5.30 -9.76 12.28
C HIS A 343 6.30 -9.11 11.29
N MET A 344 6.73 -7.89 11.59
CA MET A 344 7.68 -7.13 10.80
C MET A 344 9.11 -7.39 11.26
N ALA A 345 10.05 -7.26 10.33
CA ALA A 345 11.48 -7.38 10.59
C ALA A 345 12.16 -6.06 10.27
N PRO A 346 12.71 -5.38 11.30
CA PRO A 346 13.58 -4.25 11.07
C PRO A 346 14.81 -4.63 10.23
N VAL A 347 15.28 -3.72 9.39
CA VAL A 347 16.52 -3.91 8.60
C VAL A 347 17.72 -3.28 9.28
N THR A 348 18.87 -3.91 9.11
CA THR A 348 20.15 -3.38 9.60
C THR A 348 20.71 -2.40 8.58
N LEU A 349 21.29 -1.31 9.06
CA LEU A 349 21.96 -0.33 8.22
C LEU A 349 23.31 -0.86 7.75
N ALA A 350 23.60 -0.73 6.46
CA ALA A 350 24.85 -1.18 5.87
C ALA A 350 26.04 -0.36 6.42
N ALA A 351 27.15 -1.05 6.71
CA ALA A 351 28.37 -0.41 7.20
C ALA A 351 28.98 0.52 6.14
N THR A 352 28.90 0.14 4.87
CA THR A 352 29.54 0.82 3.73
C THR A 352 28.53 1.20 2.66
N VAL A 353 28.80 2.30 1.96
CA VAL A 353 28.01 2.73 0.80
C VAL A 353 28.43 1.90 -0.43
N PRO A 354 27.48 1.34 -1.21
CA PRO A 354 27.81 0.50 -2.37
C PRO A 354 28.46 1.29 -3.51
N ALA A 355 29.32 0.61 -4.28
CA ALA A 355 29.97 1.15 -5.48
C ALA A 355 29.02 1.20 -6.70
N ALA A 356 29.38 1.98 -7.72
CA ALA A 356 28.68 1.99 -9.00
C ALA A 356 28.61 0.58 -9.61
N GLY A 357 27.46 0.23 -10.19
CA GLY A 357 27.17 -1.11 -10.72
C GLY A 357 26.66 -2.13 -9.70
N ALA A 358 26.77 -1.86 -8.39
CA ALA A 358 26.26 -2.77 -7.37
C ALA A 358 24.73 -2.88 -7.43
N ALA A 359 24.21 -4.09 -7.18
CA ALA A 359 22.78 -4.37 -7.20
C ALA A 359 22.03 -3.67 -6.06
N LEU A 360 20.86 -3.13 -6.38
CA LEU A 360 19.96 -2.43 -5.47
C LEU A 360 18.56 -3.02 -5.54
N HIS A 361 17.90 -3.05 -4.39
CA HIS A 361 16.53 -3.54 -4.23
C HIS A 361 15.73 -2.51 -3.45
N ALA A 362 14.56 -2.11 -3.95
CA ALA A 362 13.72 -1.12 -3.30
C ALA A 362 12.26 -1.54 -3.27
N MET A 363 11.49 -0.92 -2.37
CA MET A 363 10.04 -1.07 -2.30
C MET A 363 9.38 0.27 -2.01
N SER A 364 8.27 0.53 -2.70
CA SER A 364 7.57 1.81 -2.68
C SER A 364 6.09 1.63 -3.02
N HIS A 365 5.34 2.75 -3.03
CA HIS A 365 3.91 2.79 -3.34
C HIS A 365 3.60 3.66 -4.58
N PRO A 366 4.15 3.37 -5.78
CA PRO A 366 4.03 4.25 -6.96
C PRO A 366 2.58 4.45 -7.41
N GLY A 367 2.24 5.68 -7.80
CA GLY A 367 0.94 5.99 -8.40
C GLY A 367 0.70 5.22 -9.71
N GLY A 368 -0.56 5.16 -10.15
CA GLY A 368 -0.95 4.51 -11.42
C GLY A 368 -1.02 2.97 -11.38
N LEU A 369 -0.74 2.34 -10.22
CA LEU A 369 -0.93 0.91 -9.98
C LEU A 369 -1.96 0.66 -8.89
N GLU A 370 -2.73 -0.42 -9.03
CA GLU A 370 -3.69 -0.91 -8.02
C GLU A 370 -3.00 -1.65 -6.86
N PHE A 371 -1.67 -1.67 -6.82
CA PHE A 371 -0.87 -2.37 -5.82
C PHE A 371 -0.12 -1.40 -4.90
N ALA A 372 -0.18 -1.67 -3.60
CA ALA A 372 0.43 -0.90 -2.53
C ALA A 372 1.93 -1.21 -2.42
N TRP A 373 2.33 -2.48 -2.37
CA TRP A 373 3.72 -2.88 -2.14
C TRP A 373 4.37 -3.28 -3.46
N VAL A 374 5.14 -2.36 -4.06
CA VAL A 374 5.73 -2.57 -5.37
C VAL A 374 7.24 -2.61 -5.25
N TYR A 375 7.80 -3.78 -5.48
CA TYR A 375 9.24 -3.99 -5.54
C TYR A 375 9.83 -3.33 -6.81
N ALA A 376 11.08 -2.90 -6.71
CA ALA A 376 11.92 -2.47 -7.82
C ALA A 376 13.34 -3.02 -7.65
N GLY A 377 13.95 -3.45 -8.75
CA GLY A 377 15.33 -3.91 -8.78
C GLY A 377 16.16 -3.05 -9.73
N GLY A 378 17.42 -2.80 -9.38
CA GLY A 378 18.28 -1.90 -10.15
C GLY A 378 19.74 -2.00 -9.75
N ALA A 379 20.51 -0.98 -10.13
CA ALA A 379 21.90 -0.86 -9.75
C ALA A 379 22.24 0.58 -9.35
N VAL A 380 23.35 0.75 -8.63
CA VAL A 380 23.94 2.07 -8.39
C VAL A 380 24.45 2.62 -9.73
N ARG A 381 23.97 3.80 -10.15
CA ARG A 381 24.52 4.52 -11.31
C ARG A 381 25.77 5.28 -10.91
N GLN A 382 25.66 6.05 -9.82
CA GLN A 382 26.71 6.93 -9.33
C GLN A 382 26.48 7.27 -7.85
N ARG A 383 27.52 7.76 -7.18
CA ARG A 383 27.47 8.39 -5.86
C ARG A 383 28.09 9.79 -5.94
N GLY A 384 27.54 10.75 -5.22
CA GLY A 384 28.16 12.07 -5.12
C GLY A 384 27.34 13.10 -4.33
N PRO A 385 27.92 14.29 -4.11
CA PRO A 385 27.24 15.39 -3.43
C PRO A 385 26.13 15.95 -4.32
N ILE A 386 24.88 15.85 -3.86
CA ILE A 386 23.69 16.37 -4.57
C ILE A 386 22.78 17.05 -3.54
N ALA A 387 22.22 18.20 -3.91
CA ALA A 387 21.19 18.86 -3.09
C ALA A 387 19.85 18.12 -3.21
N LEU A 388 19.31 17.58 -2.13
CA LEU A 388 17.99 16.91 -2.16
C LEU A 388 16.82 17.88 -1.96
N GLY A 389 17.08 19.02 -1.32
CA GLY A 389 16.10 20.08 -1.10
C GLY A 389 15.82 20.94 -2.34
N THR A 390 14.84 21.85 -2.20
CA THR A 390 14.47 22.82 -3.25
C THR A 390 15.28 24.12 -3.11
N GLY A 391 15.59 24.75 -4.25
CA GLY A 391 16.27 26.05 -4.31
C GLY A 391 17.77 25.97 -4.65
N GLU A 392 18.30 27.02 -5.26
CA GLU A 392 19.67 27.07 -5.80
C GLU A 392 20.77 26.97 -4.73
N ARG A 393 20.45 27.32 -3.47
CA ARG A 393 21.37 27.28 -2.33
C ARG A 393 21.14 26.10 -1.39
N ALA A 394 20.36 25.10 -1.81
CA ALA A 394 20.11 23.92 -0.99
C ALA A 394 21.44 23.18 -0.71
N PRO A 395 21.71 22.79 0.56
CA PRO A 395 22.94 22.11 0.91
C PRO A 395 23.02 20.75 0.19
N THR A 396 24.22 20.42 -0.28
CA THR A 396 24.50 19.11 -0.88
C THR A 396 24.79 18.08 0.20
N VAL A 397 24.27 16.87 0.03
CA VAL A 397 24.52 15.71 0.89
C VAL A 397 25.03 14.55 0.05
N ASP A 398 25.60 13.51 0.68
CA ASP A 398 26.08 12.33 -0.04
C ASP A 398 24.90 11.44 -0.48
N VAL A 399 24.70 11.36 -1.80
CA VAL A 399 23.52 10.74 -2.44
C VAL A 399 23.93 9.58 -3.33
N LEU A 400 23.13 8.51 -3.28
CA LEU A 400 23.11 7.45 -4.29
C LEU A 400 22.17 7.84 -5.43
N VAL A 401 22.71 7.85 -6.66
CA VAL A 401 21.90 7.90 -7.88
C VAL A 401 21.65 6.46 -8.32
N CYS A 402 20.38 6.06 -8.30
CA CYS A 402 19.94 4.69 -8.50
C CYS A 402 19.27 4.52 -9.86
N GLN A 403 19.53 3.41 -10.56
CA GLN A 403 18.76 3.00 -11.72
C GLN A 403 17.52 2.23 -11.26
N LEU A 404 16.50 2.97 -10.82
CA LEU A 404 15.23 2.41 -10.34
C LEU A 404 14.09 3.12 -11.08
N PRO A 405 13.00 2.42 -11.47
CA PRO A 405 11.81 3.02 -12.05
C PRO A 405 11.42 4.27 -11.28
N ALA A 406 11.16 5.37 -12.00
CA ALA A 406 10.79 6.64 -11.39
C ALA A 406 9.58 6.39 -10.48
N GLN A 407 9.78 6.54 -9.18
CA GLN A 407 8.78 6.27 -8.15
C GLN A 407 7.91 7.50 -7.92
N SER A 408 7.42 8.11 -9.01
CA SER A 408 6.56 9.28 -8.92
C SER A 408 5.38 8.95 -7.99
N GLY A 409 5.25 9.76 -6.93
CA GLY A 409 4.18 9.64 -5.95
C GLY A 409 4.45 8.80 -4.69
N SER A 410 5.63 8.22 -4.46
CA SER A 410 5.94 7.56 -3.16
C SER A 410 7.43 7.48 -2.80
N PRO A 411 8.01 8.58 -2.27
CA PRO A 411 9.37 8.59 -1.74
C PRO A 411 9.46 7.94 -0.35
N GLY A 412 10.64 7.92 0.25
CA GLY A 412 10.89 7.42 1.60
C GLY A 412 11.07 5.90 1.71
N GLY A 413 10.92 5.19 0.59
CA GLY A 413 11.08 3.74 0.53
C GLY A 413 12.55 3.30 0.76
N PRO A 414 12.77 2.11 1.35
CA PRO A 414 14.10 1.57 1.56
C PRO A 414 14.81 1.24 0.25
N VAL A 415 16.13 1.41 0.25
CA VAL A 415 17.05 0.85 -0.74
C VAL A 415 17.98 -0.12 -0.03
N LEU A 416 17.89 -1.40 -0.36
CA LEU A 416 18.73 -2.47 0.18
C LEU A 416 19.77 -2.93 -0.83
N ASN A 417 20.91 -3.41 -0.33
CA ASN A 417 21.88 -4.17 -1.11
C ASN A 417 21.44 -5.65 -1.27
N ALA A 418 22.26 -6.45 -1.95
CA ALA A 418 21.99 -7.86 -2.19
C ALA A 418 21.96 -8.74 -0.91
N THR A 419 22.55 -8.28 0.20
CA THR A 419 22.51 -8.97 1.50
C THR A 419 21.28 -8.60 2.34
N GLY A 420 20.49 -7.62 1.90
CA GLY A 420 19.29 -7.17 2.60
C GLY A 420 19.55 -6.07 3.64
N GLU A 421 20.72 -5.44 3.61
CA GLU A 421 21.06 -4.30 4.47
C GLU A 421 20.65 -2.98 3.83
N LEU A 422 20.21 -2.02 4.64
CA LEU A 422 19.78 -0.70 4.20
C LEU A 422 20.98 0.15 3.78
N VAL A 423 21.07 0.49 2.50
CA VAL A 423 22.13 1.36 1.95
C VAL A 423 21.68 2.80 1.73
N GLY A 424 20.36 3.04 1.71
CA GLY A 424 19.80 4.38 1.62
C GLY A 424 18.27 4.42 1.70
N VAL A 425 17.73 5.63 1.74
CA VAL A 425 16.28 5.92 1.71
C VAL A 425 15.98 6.80 0.50
N LEU A 426 14.99 6.41 -0.30
CA LEU A 426 14.59 7.16 -1.50
C LEU A 426 14.11 8.57 -1.13
N SER A 427 14.64 9.56 -1.82
CA SER A 427 14.28 10.97 -1.66
C SER A 427 12.99 11.31 -2.42
N ALA A 428 12.33 12.36 -1.94
CA ALA A 428 11.25 13.09 -2.59
C ALA A 428 11.66 13.80 -3.88
N ARG A 429 12.96 14.02 -4.10
CA ARG A 429 13.50 14.65 -5.31
C ARG A 429 13.07 13.88 -6.56
N GLU A 430 12.44 14.59 -7.49
CA GLU A 430 12.04 14.01 -8.77
C GLU A 430 13.25 13.80 -9.68
N GLY A 431 13.20 12.72 -10.46
CA GLY A 431 14.23 12.34 -11.41
C GLY A 431 13.64 12.04 -12.79
N ALA A 432 14.52 11.92 -13.78
CA ALA A 432 14.15 11.39 -15.09
C ALA A 432 13.60 9.96 -14.97
N GLN A 433 13.00 9.46 -16.05
CA GLN A 433 12.55 8.06 -16.11
C GLN A 433 13.70 7.12 -15.72
N LEU A 434 13.43 6.18 -14.80
CA LEU A 434 14.40 5.18 -14.29
C LEU A 434 15.56 5.74 -13.45
N VAL A 435 15.46 6.97 -12.94
CA VAL A 435 16.44 7.55 -12.01
C VAL A 435 15.78 7.87 -10.68
N GLY A 436 16.32 7.30 -9.61
CA GLY A 436 15.97 7.64 -8.22
C GLY A 436 17.16 8.19 -7.46
N TYR A 437 16.91 9.07 -6.49
CA TYR A 437 17.93 9.58 -5.58
C TYR A 437 17.69 9.01 -4.19
N ALA A 438 18.73 8.60 -3.49
CA ALA A 438 18.63 8.12 -2.11
C ALA A 438 19.69 8.75 -1.21
N ALA A 439 19.28 9.20 -0.03
CA ALA A 439 20.21 9.58 1.03
C ALA A 439 20.97 8.33 1.48
N THR A 440 22.30 8.40 1.53
CA THR A 440 23.16 7.24 1.82
C THR A 440 23.06 6.78 3.27
N ALA A 441 23.48 5.54 3.55
CA ALA A 441 23.65 5.03 4.92
C ALA A 441 24.60 5.86 5.80
N VAL A 442 25.48 6.68 5.22
CA VAL A 442 26.31 7.63 5.97
C VAL A 442 25.47 8.80 6.46
N GLU A 443 24.66 9.41 5.58
CA GLU A 443 23.75 10.49 5.94
C GLU A 443 22.68 10.02 6.94
N ILE A 444 22.20 8.78 6.80
CA ILE A 444 21.28 8.18 7.75
C ILE A 444 21.91 8.06 9.14
N ARG A 445 23.17 7.61 9.25
CA ARG A 445 23.89 7.56 10.55
C ARG A 445 24.03 8.94 11.18
N ALA A 446 24.46 9.93 10.40
CA ALA A 446 24.61 11.31 10.88
C ALA A 446 23.27 11.88 11.37
N PHE A 447 22.19 11.65 10.61
CA PHE A 447 20.85 12.05 11.01
C PHE A 447 20.39 11.36 12.30
N LEU A 448 20.54 10.03 12.39
CA LEU A 448 20.15 9.27 13.58
C LEU A 448 20.95 9.69 14.82
N ASP A 449 22.23 10.02 14.66
CA ASP A 449 23.06 10.49 15.78
C ASP A 449 22.55 11.80 16.39
N VAL A 450 21.98 12.69 15.57
CA VAL A 450 21.34 13.93 16.03
C VAL A 450 19.91 13.70 16.53
N ALA A 451 19.13 12.89 15.81
CA ALA A 451 17.72 12.67 16.07
C ALA A 451 17.45 11.84 17.34
N ARG A 452 18.32 10.88 17.65
CA ARG A 452 18.11 9.90 18.72
C ARG A 452 18.86 10.29 19.99
N ARG A 453 18.14 10.91 20.91
CA ARG A 453 18.68 11.42 22.18
C ARG A 453 18.72 10.38 23.31
N ASP A 454 18.09 9.23 23.10
CA ASP A 454 18.03 8.08 24.02
C ASP A 454 19.33 7.25 24.07
N ARG A 455 20.28 7.55 23.19
CA ARG A 455 21.58 6.88 23.09
C ARG A 455 22.74 7.88 23.14
N PRO A 456 23.96 7.45 23.52
CA PRO A 456 25.15 8.30 23.45
C PRO A 456 25.40 8.85 22.05
N ALA A 457 25.92 10.07 21.97
CA ALA A 457 26.34 10.65 20.71
C ALA A 457 27.61 9.97 20.18
N CYS A 458 27.63 9.67 18.90
CA CYS A 458 28.79 9.12 18.19
C CYS A 458 29.60 10.21 17.47
N THR A 459 29.03 11.40 17.26
CA THR A 459 29.69 12.54 16.61
C THR A 459 29.62 13.80 17.46
N LEU A 460 30.52 14.76 17.21
CA LEU A 460 30.50 16.07 17.86
C LEU A 460 29.18 16.82 17.59
N VAL A 461 28.65 16.72 16.35
CA VAL A 461 27.38 17.34 15.96
C VAL A 461 26.23 16.75 16.79
N GLY A 462 26.19 15.42 16.95
CA GLY A 462 25.21 14.77 17.80
C GLY A 462 25.35 15.17 19.28
N LEU A 463 26.57 15.34 19.78
CA LEU A 463 26.80 15.76 21.17
C LEU A 463 26.30 17.20 21.40
N VAL A 464 26.67 18.13 20.52
CA VAL A 464 26.23 19.52 20.58
C VAL A 464 24.70 19.62 20.53
N ALA A 465 24.06 18.89 19.60
CA ALA A 465 22.60 18.88 19.50
C ALA A 465 21.88 18.37 20.76
N ARG A 466 22.51 17.50 21.57
CA ARG A 466 21.97 17.06 22.86
C ARG A 466 22.11 18.15 23.92
N VAL A 467 23.27 18.82 23.98
CA VAL A 467 23.53 19.92 24.92
C VAL A 467 22.57 21.08 24.65
N GLU A 468 22.41 21.47 23.39
CA GLU A 468 21.50 22.55 22.97
C GLU A 468 20.04 22.24 23.30
N ALA A 469 19.66 20.96 23.35
CA ALA A 469 18.31 20.52 23.65
C ALA A 469 17.98 20.45 25.15
N LEU A 470 18.98 20.54 26.05
CA LEU A 470 18.76 20.40 27.49
C LEU A 470 17.71 21.39 28.05
N PRO A 471 17.74 22.70 27.73
CA PRO A 471 16.76 23.64 28.25
C PRO A 471 15.31 23.23 27.94
N ASP A 472 15.03 22.86 26.69
CA ASP A 472 13.69 22.42 26.26
C ASP A 472 13.25 21.14 26.96
N VAL A 473 14.18 20.20 27.16
CA VAL A 473 13.91 18.94 27.88
C VAL A 473 13.51 19.22 29.33
N TYR A 474 14.25 20.08 30.03
CA TYR A 474 13.93 20.46 31.41
C TYR A 474 12.64 21.27 31.51
N ALA A 475 12.44 22.26 30.62
CA ALA A 475 11.23 23.08 30.59
C ALA A 475 9.98 22.20 30.36
N GLY A 476 10.02 21.30 29.39
CA GLY A 476 8.93 20.37 29.12
C GLY A 476 8.68 19.38 30.27
N ALA A 477 9.71 18.90 30.95
CA ALA A 477 9.56 18.02 32.11
C ALA A 477 8.90 18.75 33.30
N LEU A 478 9.35 19.98 33.58
CA LEU A 478 8.76 20.81 34.63
C LEU A 478 7.31 21.19 34.32
N ALA A 479 7.02 21.57 33.07
CA ALA A 479 5.66 21.86 32.62
C ALA A 479 4.72 20.67 32.82
N ARG A 480 5.15 19.44 32.48
CA ARG A 480 4.37 18.22 32.76
C ARG A 480 4.15 17.99 34.25
N GLY A 481 5.17 18.21 35.08
CA GLY A 481 5.05 18.10 36.54
C GLY A 481 4.01 19.08 37.11
N LEU A 482 4.05 20.33 36.66
CA LEU A 482 3.05 21.35 37.02
C LEU A 482 1.66 20.99 36.52
N ALA A 483 1.51 20.46 35.30
CA ALA A 483 0.23 20.00 34.79
C ALA A 483 -0.40 18.89 35.65
N VAL A 484 0.42 17.93 36.10
CA VAL A 484 -0.04 16.86 37.00
C VAL A 484 -0.49 17.43 38.35
N ARG A 485 0.24 18.43 38.88
CA ARG A 485 -0.14 19.11 40.11
C ARG A 485 -1.44 19.91 39.93
N ALA A 486 -1.59 20.62 38.82
CA ALA A 486 -2.80 21.36 38.46
C ALA A 486 -4.04 20.44 38.43
N GLU A 487 -3.93 19.28 37.79
CA GLU A 487 -5.02 18.31 37.71
C GLU A 487 -5.44 17.78 39.10
N ARG A 488 -4.48 17.61 40.02
CA ARG A 488 -4.77 17.28 41.44
C ARG A 488 -5.47 18.42 42.16
N HIS A 489 -5.07 19.68 41.94
CA HIS A 489 -5.77 20.85 42.49
C HIS A 489 -7.20 20.94 41.96
N ARG A 490 -7.39 20.74 40.65
CA ARG A 490 -8.71 20.71 39.99
C ARG A 490 -9.60 19.63 40.59
N ALA A 491 -9.10 18.40 40.73
CA ALA A 491 -9.84 17.29 41.31
C ALA A 491 -10.23 17.54 42.79
N ALA A 492 -9.43 18.33 43.52
CA ALA A 492 -9.70 18.73 44.89
C ALA A 492 -10.54 20.02 45.03
N GLY A 493 -11.10 20.55 43.93
CA GLY A 493 -11.89 21.78 43.93
C GLY A 493 -11.10 23.08 44.14
N ARG A 494 -9.76 23.02 44.19
CA ARG A 494 -8.88 24.19 44.32
C ARG A 494 -8.60 24.82 42.96
N THR A 495 -9.64 25.41 42.36
CA THR A 495 -9.61 25.92 40.98
C THR A 495 -8.56 27.01 40.75
N ALA A 496 -8.38 27.94 41.71
CA ALA A 496 -7.42 29.03 41.57
C ALA A 496 -5.96 28.54 41.51
N ASP A 497 -5.62 27.52 42.32
CA ASP A 497 -4.29 26.90 42.29
C ASP A 497 -4.08 26.11 40.98
N ALA A 498 -5.11 25.40 40.53
CA ALA A 498 -5.06 24.67 39.26
C ALA A 498 -4.79 25.61 38.08
N VAL A 499 -5.48 26.75 38.00
CA VAL A 499 -5.26 27.77 36.97
C VAL A 499 -3.82 28.29 37.01
N ARG A 500 -3.29 28.60 38.20
CA ARG A 500 -1.92 29.11 38.37
C ARG A 500 -0.86 28.10 37.90
N ASP A 501 -1.03 26.84 38.25
CA ASP A 501 -0.12 25.78 37.84
C ASP A 501 -0.20 25.52 36.32
N CYS A 502 -1.41 25.55 35.75
CA CYS A 502 -1.61 25.46 34.30
C CYS A 502 -0.92 26.61 33.56
N ALA A 503 -1.11 27.86 34.01
CA ALA A 503 -0.49 29.03 33.40
C ALA A 503 1.04 28.95 33.46
N SER A 504 1.59 28.53 34.61
CA SER A 504 3.03 28.32 34.79
C SER A 504 3.57 27.21 33.86
N ALA A 505 2.82 26.12 33.71
CA ALA A 505 3.18 25.03 32.80
C ALA A 505 3.17 25.49 31.33
N LEU A 506 2.16 26.24 30.91
CA LEU A 506 2.03 26.75 29.54
C LEU A 506 3.03 27.86 29.22
N ALA A 507 3.51 28.61 30.23
CA ALA A 507 4.61 29.56 30.07
C ALA A 507 5.96 28.86 29.80
N LEU A 508 6.17 27.68 30.40
CA LEU A 508 7.38 26.86 30.20
C LEU A 508 7.33 26.06 28.90
N ASP A 509 6.19 25.44 28.62
CA ASP A 509 5.94 24.68 27.39
C ASP A 509 4.53 25.00 26.87
N PRO A 510 4.40 25.93 25.90
CA PRO A 510 3.13 26.24 25.27
C PRO A 510 2.47 25.03 24.60
N ASN A 511 3.17 23.92 24.36
CA ASN A 511 2.61 22.70 23.78
C ASN A 511 2.24 21.64 24.83
N CYS A 512 2.31 21.96 26.13
CA CYS A 512 1.94 21.03 27.19
C CYS A 512 0.43 20.73 27.17
N ALA A 513 0.04 19.66 26.47
CA ALA A 513 -1.36 19.28 26.32
C ALA A 513 -2.05 19.02 27.66
N ALA A 514 -1.37 18.37 28.61
CA ALA A 514 -1.93 18.09 29.94
C ALA A 514 -2.33 19.38 30.68
N ALA A 515 -1.47 20.41 30.66
CA ALA A 515 -1.76 21.70 31.28
C ALA A 515 -2.96 22.36 30.59
N ARG A 516 -2.97 22.34 29.26
CA ARG A 516 -4.04 22.93 28.47
C ARG A 516 -5.40 22.24 28.67
N LEU A 517 -5.45 20.91 28.71
CA LEU A 517 -6.67 20.17 29.03
C LEU A 517 -7.19 20.55 30.42
N CYS A 518 -6.29 20.57 31.42
CA CYS A 518 -6.66 20.93 32.78
C CYS A 518 -7.19 22.37 32.83
N HIS A 519 -6.55 23.30 32.13
CA HIS A 519 -6.95 24.70 32.07
C HIS A 519 -8.31 24.88 31.37
N ALA A 520 -8.49 24.31 30.18
CA ALA A 520 -9.76 24.37 29.46
C ALA A 520 -10.94 23.80 30.27
N ARG A 521 -10.71 22.79 31.13
CA ARG A 521 -11.75 22.20 31.99
C ARG A 521 -12.17 23.09 33.17
N VAL A 522 -11.37 24.09 33.55
CA VAL A 522 -11.69 25.02 34.65
C VAL A 522 -12.19 26.37 34.17
N LEU A 523 -12.11 26.63 32.86
CA LEU A 523 -12.61 27.85 32.23
C LEU A 523 -14.10 27.74 31.85
N ALA A 524 -14.73 28.89 31.63
CA ALA A 524 -16.04 28.95 30.97
C ALA A 524 -15.95 28.40 29.53
N PRO A 525 -17.04 27.79 28.99
CA PRO A 525 -17.00 27.11 27.68
C PRO A 525 -16.46 27.96 26.53
N GLU A 526 -16.80 29.24 26.46
CA GLU A 526 -16.36 30.16 25.41
C GLU A 526 -14.86 30.45 25.49
N ALA A 527 -14.36 30.70 26.71
CA ALA A 527 -12.94 30.91 26.97
C ALA A 527 -12.12 29.62 26.71
N ALA A 528 -12.66 28.46 27.12
CA ALA A 528 -12.07 27.16 26.85
C ALA A 528 -11.97 26.89 25.35
N LEU A 529 -13.01 27.19 24.57
CA LEU A 529 -13.00 27.05 23.11
C LEU A 529 -11.92 27.93 22.46
N ALA A 530 -11.82 29.21 22.85
CA ALA A 530 -10.81 30.12 22.30
C ALA A 530 -9.36 29.65 22.58
N GLU A 531 -9.12 29.11 23.78
CA GLU A 531 -7.81 28.54 24.12
C GLU A 531 -7.51 27.28 23.32
N LEU A 532 -8.47 26.37 23.20
CA LEU A 532 -8.31 25.14 22.41
C LEU A 532 -8.17 25.44 20.91
N ASP A 533 -8.81 26.50 20.40
CA ASP A 533 -8.62 26.98 19.03
C ASP A 533 -7.17 27.38 18.78
N THR A 534 -6.60 28.23 19.66
CA THR A 534 -5.19 28.61 19.60
C THR A 534 -4.27 27.39 19.66
N ALA A 535 -4.63 26.39 20.45
CA ALA A 535 -3.85 25.18 20.62
C ALA A 535 -3.81 24.28 19.39
N VAL A 536 -4.93 24.17 18.68
CA VAL A 536 -5.00 23.35 17.47
C VAL A 536 -4.39 24.07 16.27
N GLU A 537 -4.46 25.41 16.24
CA GLU A 537 -3.86 26.24 15.19
C GLU A 537 -2.34 26.33 15.30
N LYS A 538 -1.83 26.58 16.51
CA LYS A 538 -0.40 26.88 16.76
C LYS A 538 0.36 25.74 17.43
N GLY A 539 -0.36 24.80 18.02
CA GLY A 539 0.21 23.74 18.83
C GLY A 539 0.30 22.40 18.11
N ARG A 540 0.86 21.42 18.82
CA ARG A 540 1.02 20.04 18.35
C ARG A 540 -0.33 19.32 18.35
N PHE A 541 -0.46 18.34 17.46
CA PHE A 541 -1.61 17.43 17.50
C PHE A 541 -1.70 16.77 18.87
N HIS A 542 -2.88 16.80 19.47
CA HIS A 542 -3.20 16.00 20.65
C HIS A 542 -4.66 15.54 20.60
N ARG A 543 -4.87 14.22 20.69
CA ARG A 543 -6.20 13.61 20.56
C ARG A 543 -7.20 14.22 21.54
N ASP A 544 -6.84 14.28 22.82
CA ASP A 544 -7.80 14.73 23.84
C ASP A 544 -8.13 16.23 23.72
N VAL A 545 -7.23 17.04 23.16
CA VAL A 545 -7.48 18.47 22.89
C VAL A 545 -8.52 18.59 21.78
N LEU A 546 -8.38 17.81 20.70
CA LEU A 546 -9.35 17.77 19.61
C LEU A 546 -10.71 17.26 20.09
N VAL A 547 -10.75 16.17 20.87
CA VAL A 547 -12.01 15.59 21.37
C VAL A 547 -12.73 16.55 22.33
N LEU A 548 -12.00 17.22 23.24
CA LEU A 548 -12.60 18.21 24.12
C LEU A 548 -13.10 19.43 23.35
N ARG A 549 -12.33 19.92 22.37
CA ARG A 549 -12.76 21.04 21.51
C ARG A 549 -13.99 20.69 20.71
N ALA A 550 -14.05 19.48 20.14
CA ALA A 550 -15.20 18.98 19.42
C ALA A 550 -16.45 18.88 20.31
N GLU A 551 -16.29 18.44 21.56
CA GLU A 551 -17.40 18.39 22.52
C GLU A 551 -17.96 19.78 22.81
N LEU A 552 -17.09 20.75 23.11
CA LEU A 552 -17.52 22.12 23.39
C LEU A 552 -18.13 22.78 22.15
N ALA A 553 -17.57 22.54 20.96
CA ALA A 553 -18.09 23.04 19.69
C ALA A 553 -19.48 22.45 19.38
N ALA A 554 -19.66 21.14 19.61
CA ALA A 554 -20.96 20.49 19.45
C ALA A 554 -22.03 21.07 20.40
N ARG A 555 -21.67 21.37 21.66
CA ARG A 555 -22.58 22.06 22.61
C ARG A 555 -22.94 23.46 22.13
N ALA A 556 -22.00 24.16 21.50
CA ALA A 556 -22.21 25.45 20.84
C ALA A 556 -22.93 25.33 19.48
N LYS A 557 -23.32 24.12 19.05
CA LYS A 557 -23.93 23.81 17.75
C LYS A 557 -23.04 24.12 16.54
N ASP A 558 -21.73 24.28 16.74
CA ASP A 558 -20.74 24.34 15.66
C ASP A 558 -20.33 22.93 15.23
N TRP A 559 -21.26 22.27 14.54
CA TRP A 559 -21.10 20.89 14.10
C TRP A 559 -19.97 20.70 13.08
N ARG A 560 -19.66 21.73 12.29
CA ARG A 560 -18.59 21.65 11.28
C ARG A 560 -17.22 21.59 11.93
N LYS A 561 -16.97 22.44 12.94
CA LYS A 561 -15.74 22.40 13.74
C LYS A 561 -15.62 21.07 14.48
N ALA A 562 -16.69 20.64 15.15
CA ALA A 562 -16.69 19.35 15.87
C ALA A 562 -16.39 18.15 14.95
N ARG A 563 -16.98 18.13 13.75
CA ARG A 563 -16.73 17.09 12.76
C ARG A 563 -15.25 17.05 12.35
N GLY A 564 -14.68 18.20 11.98
CA GLY A 564 -13.29 18.28 11.51
C GLY A 564 -12.29 17.82 12.57
N ASP A 565 -12.54 18.14 13.85
CA ASP A 565 -11.70 17.70 14.96
C ASP A 565 -11.73 16.20 15.19
N LEU A 566 -12.93 15.61 15.15
CA LEU A 566 -13.11 14.17 15.33
C LEU A 566 -12.57 13.40 14.13
N GLU A 567 -12.80 13.86 12.89
CA GLU A 567 -12.21 13.29 11.68
C GLU A 567 -10.67 13.31 11.77
N ARG A 568 -10.07 14.45 12.12
CA ARG A 568 -8.62 14.58 12.31
C ARG A 568 -8.08 13.65 13.40
N ALA A 569 -8.83 13.44 14.49
CA ALA A 569 -8.45 12.48 15.53
C ALA A 569 -8.47 11.02 15.01
N LEU A 570 -9.50 10.67 14.24
CA LEU A 570 -9.71 9.33 13.68
C LEU A 570 -8.77 9.00 12.52
N ASP A 571 -8.22 9.99 11.83
CA ASP A 571 -7.17 9.79 10.83
C ASP A 571 -5.88 9.22 11.45
N VAL A 572 -5.58 9.57 12.71
CA VAL A 572 -4.45 9.00 13.47
C VAL A 572 -4.86 7.73 14.23
N PHE A 573 -6.00 7.80 14.91
CA PHE A 573 -6.53 6.76 15.79
C PHE A 573 -7.86 6.18 15.27
N PRO A 574 -7.85 5.42 14.17
CA PRO A 574 -9.08 4.86 13.60
C PRO A 574 -9.93 4.05 14.55
N ALA A 575 -9.36 3.38 15.56
CA ALA A 575 -10.10 2.57 16.54
C ALA A 575 -10.57 3.34 17.78
N ASP A 576 -10.48 4.67 17.80
CA ASP A 576 -10.97 5.49 18.91
C ASP A 576 -12.50 5.50 18.98
N ALA A 577 -13.05 4.57 19.74
CA ALA A 577 -14.49 4.39 19.86
C ALA A 577 -15.22 5.59 20.48
N GLU A 578 -14.57 6.35 21.37
CA GLU A 578 -15.18 7.55 21.96
C GLU A 578 -15.30 8.67 20.91
N ALA A 579 -14.24 8.92 20.14
CA ALA A 579 -14.28 9.92 19.08
C ALA A 579 -15.30 9.54 17.99
N ARG A 580 -15.38 8.25 17.62
CA ARG A 580 -16.41 7.75 16.68
C ARG A 580 -17.83 7.93 17.20
N GLN A 581 -18.08 7.59 18.47
CA GLN A 581 -19.39 7.76 19.06
C GLN A 581 -19.81 9.24 19.06
N ARG A 582 -18.91 10.15 19.46
CA ARG A 582 -19.17 11.60 19.40
C ARG A 582 -19.46 12.08 17.98
N LEU A 583 -18.80 11.48 16.98
CA LEU A 583 -19.02 11.80 15.57
C LEU A 583 -20.41 11.39 15.09
N VAL A 584 -21.02 10.34 15.66
CA VAL A 584 -22.43 9.99 15.41
C VAL A 584 -23.33 11.18 15.76
N GLY A 585 -23.22 11.70 16.99
CA GLY A 585 -24.01 12.86 17.44
C GLY A 585 -23.80 14.10 16.57
N VAL A 586 -22.55 14.34 16.12
CA VAL A 586 -22.22 15.47 15.23
C VAL A 586 -22.86 15.30 13.84
N TYR A 587 -22.83 14.11 13.25
CA TYR A 587 -23.49 13.87 11.96
C TYR A 587 -25.01 14.01 12.05
N LEU A 588 -25.59 13.57 13.17
CA LEU A 588 -27.03 13.77 13.43
C LEU A 588 -27.39 15.25 13.61
N GLY A 589 -26.53 16.04 14.26
CA GLY A 589 -26.68 17.50 14.33
C GLY A 589 -26.57 18.19 12.97
N LEU A 590 -25.79 17.63 12.03
CA LEU A 590 -25.70 18.08 10.64
C LEU A 590 -26.86 17.61 9.75
N GLY A 591 -27.66 16.63 10.22
CA GLY A 591 -28.68 15.96 9.40
C GLY A 591 -28.11 15.02 8.33
N ASP A 592 -26.87 14.54 8.48
CA ASP A 592 -26.24 13.57 7.58
C ASP A 592 -26.44 12.14 8.10
N ASP A 593 -27.66 11.62 7.90
CA ASP A 593 -28.06 10.29 8.37
C ASP A 593 -27.20 9.16 7.79
N ALA A 594 -26.73 9.31 6.56
CA ALA A 594 -25.92 8.30 5.89
C ALA A 594 -24.55 8.15 6.56
N ARG A 595 -23.87 9.27 6.85
CA ARG A 595 -22.61 9.24 7.59
C ARG A 595 -22.80 8.88 9.06
N ALA A 596 -23.90 9.27 9.68
CA ALA A 596 -24.22 8.85 11.04
C ALA A 596 -24.37 7.32 11.13
N ALA A 597 -25.09 6.69 10.20
CA ALA A 597 -25.21 5.24 10.11
C ALA A 597 -23.83 4.56 9.93
N ALA A 598 -22.98 5.07 9.04
CA ALA A 598 -21.62 4.55 8.88
C ALA A 598 -20.79 4.69 10.17
N ALA A 599 -20.87 5.83 10.85
CA ALA A 599 -20.18 6.08 12.11
C ALA A 599 -20.70 5.17 13.25
N ILE A 600 -22.00 4.83 13.29
CA ILE A 600 -22.57 3.86 14.23
C ILE A 600 -21.94 2.48 14.02
N SER A 601 -21.93 2.01 12.77
CA SER A 601 -21.32 0.73 12.42
C SER A 601 -19.85 0.70 12.86
N ASP A 602 -19.09 1.74 12.55
CA ASP A 602 -17.68 1.80 12.90
C ASP A 602 -17.42 1.96 14.41
N THR A 603 -18.30 2.64 15.15
CA THR A 603 -18.21 2.75 16.62
C THR A 603 -18.28 1.37 17.25
N LEU A 604 -19.24 0.53 16.82
CA LEU A 604 -19.41 -0.82 17.36
C LEU A 604 -18.36 -1.81 16.87
N ARG A 605 -17.81 -1.60 15.66
CA ARG A 605 -16.61 -2.34 15.20
C ARG A 605 -15.40 -2.03 16.06
N ALA A 606 -15.22 -0.77 16.46
CA ALA A 606 -14.10 -0.33 17.28
C ALA A 606 -14.24 -0.80 18.74
N ASP A 607 -15.43 -0.65 19.33
CA ASP A 607 -15.74 -1.14 20.67
C ASP A 607 -17.21 -1.58 20.79
N PRO A 608 -17.49 -2.89 20.79
CA PRO A 608 -18.85 -3.41 20.92
C PRO A 608 -19.53 -3.02 22.24
N LYS A 609 -18.77 -2.69 23.29
CA LYS A 609 -19.30 -2.30 24.60
C LYS A 609 -20.02 -0.95 24.55
N ARG A 610 -19.83 -0.18 23.47
CA ARG A 610 -20.51 1.10 23.24
C ARG A 610 -21.97 0.94 22.80
N LEU A 611 -22.48 -0.28 22.63
CA LEU A 611 -23.86 -0.52 22.18
C LEU A 611 -24.90 0.23 23.02
N ALA A 612 -24.79 0.20 24.35
CA ALA A 612 -25.71 0.92 25.24
C ALA A 612 -25.65 2.45 25.03
N ALA A 613 -24.46 2.98 24.77
CA ALA A 613 -24.24 4.40 24.56
C ALA A 613 -24.78 4.84 23.17
N VAL A 614 -24.53 4.03 22.13
CA VAL A 614 -25.13 4.20 20.81
C VAL A 614 -26.65 4.14 20.89
N ALA A 615 -27.22 3.17 21.61
CA ALA A 615 -28.68 3.06 21.79
C ALA A 615 -29.29 4.32 22.44
N ALA A 616 -28.59 4.93 23.39
CA ALA A 616 -29.00 6.20 23.98
C ALA A 616 -28.95 7.36 22.97
N ASP A 617 -27.92 7.43 22.12
CA ASP A 617 -27.83 8.42 21.04
C ASP A 617 -28.97 8.25 20.03
N LEU A 618 -29.32 7.00 19.67
CA LEU A 618 -30.44 6.69 18.77
C LEU A 618 -31.79 7.14 19.35
N LEU A 619 -32.04 6.86 20.64
CA LEU A 619 -33.25 7.29 21.32
C LEU A 619 -33.35 8.82 21.36
N THR A 620 -32.26 9.50 21.70
CA THR A 620 -32.21 10.98 21.75
C THR A 620 -32.53 11.60 20.40
N HIS A 621 -32.01 11.02 19.31
CA HIS A 621 -32.29 11.52 17.96
C HIS A 621 -33.73 11.23 17.52
N ALA A 622 -34.27 10.06 17.86
CA ALA A 622 -35.67 9.75 17.62
C ALA A 622 -36.61 10.73 18.34
N ASP A 623 -36.28 11.13 19.58
CA ASP A 623 -37.01 12.17 20.30
C ASP A 623 -36.98 13.51 19.55
N ALA A 624 -35.82 13.89 19.02
CA ALA A 624 -35.67 15.13 18.25
C ALA A 624 -36.44 15.09 16.92
N LEU A 625 -36.47 13.93 16.23
CA LEU A 625 -37.25 13.75 15.00
C LEU A 625 -38.75 13.83 15.25
N GLU A 626 -39.25 13.23 16.34
CA GLU A 626 -40.66 13.34 16.72
C GLU A 626 -41.05 14.78 17.10
N GLN A 627 -40.20 15.51 17.82
CA GLN A 627 -40.45 16.93 18.11
C GLN A 627 -40.51 17.78 16.82
N ARG A 628 -39.69 17.45 15.82
CA ARG A 628 -39.65 18.17 14.55
C ARG A 628 -40.78 17.76 13.60
N PHE A 629 -41.24 16.50 13.67
CA PHE A 629 -42.25 15.90 12.81
C PHE A 629 -43.29 15.11 13.61
N PRO A 630 -44.11 15.79 14.45
CA PRO A 630 -45.00 15.12 15.40
C PRO A 630 -46.08 14.25 14.75
N ASP A 631 -46.51 14.62 13.53
CA ASP A 631 -47.57 13.90 12.80
C ASP A 631 -47.04 12.78 11.90
N LEU A 632 -45.71 12.57 11.85
CA LEU A 632 -45.06 11.62 10.93
C LEU A 632 -44.14 10.64 11.69
N PRO A 633 -44.70 9.69 12.47
CA PRO A 633 -43.92 8.68 13.20
C PRO A 633 -43.05 7.80 12.29
N ALA A 634 -43.41 7.69 11.01
CA ALA A 634 -42.63 6.99 9.99
C ALA A 634 -41.19 7.51 9.87
N VAL A 635 -40.98 8.84 9.98
CA VAL A 635 -39.65 9.46 9.80
C VAL A 635 -38.66 8.94 10.86
N ALA A 636 -39.06 8.97 12.13
CA ALA A 636 -38.24 8.48 13.23
C ALA A 636 -38.09 6.94 13.16
N ALA A 637 -39.15 6.22 12.82
CA ALA A 637 -39.13 4.77 12.73
C ALA A 637 -38.19 4.25 11.62
N ASP A 638 -38.26 4.83 10.42
CA ASP A 638 -37.44 4.44 9.27
C ASP A 638 -35.97 4.78 9.48
N TRP A 639 -35.70 5.91 10.14
CA TRP A 639 -34.35 6.25 10.57
C TRP A 639 -33.80 5.24 11.59
N LEU A 640 -34.57 4.88 12.62
CA LEU A 640 -34.17 3.88 13.61
C LEU A 640 -33.89 2.51 12.98
N ILE A 641 -34.68 2.08 11.99
CA ILE A 641 -34.42 0.84 11.26
C ILE A 641 -33.07 0.90 10.54
N ARG A 642 -32.76 2.00 9.85
CA ARG A 642 -31.48 2.19 9.17
C ARG A 642 -30.31 2.22 10.14
N ALA A 643 -30.45 2.92 11.27
CA ALA A 643 -29.45 2.99 12.31
C ALA A 643 -29.20 1.63 12.99
N LEU A 644 -30.27 0.87 13.29
CA LEU A 644 -30.17 -0.49 13.82
C LEU A 644 -29.55 -1.47 12.83
N ALA A 645 -29.84 -1.34 11.53
CA ALA A 645 -29.18 -2.14 10.49
C ALA A 645 -27.66 -1.86 10.44
N ALA A 646 -27.27 -0.59 10.58
CA ALA A 646 -25.86 -0.22 10.67
C ALA A 646 -25.21 -0.72 11.97
N ALA A 647 -25.93 -0.66 13.10
CA ALA A 647 -25.47 -1.21 14.37
C ALA A 647 -25.29 -2.73 14.30
N GLU A 648 -26.24 -3.46 13.69
CA GLU A 648 -26.18 -4.89 13.45
C GLU A 648 -24.97 -5.27 12.59
N LYS A 649 -24.72 -4.51 11.51
CA LYS A 649 -23.55 -4.70 10.63
C LYS A 649 -22.23 -4.47 11.38
N GLY A 650 -22.19 -3.46 12.24
CA GLY A 650 -21.00 -3.06 12.97
C GLY A 650 -20.67 -3.92 14.18
N THR A 651 -21.65 -4.64 14.74
CA THR A 651 -21.48 -5.44 15.96
C THR A 651 -20.81 -6.78 15.64
N PRO A 652 -19.57 -7.04 16.10
CA PRO A 652 -18.88 -8.30 15.84
C PRO A 652 -19.34 -9.43 16.77
N ASP A 653 -19.79 -9.11 17.99
CA ASP A 653 -20.26 -10.10 18.97
C ASP A 653 -21.60 -10.71 18.54
N ALA A 654 -21.67 -12.04 18.46
CA ALA A 654 -22.85 -12.73 17.94
C ALA A 654 -24.10 -12.51 18.81
N LYS A 655 -23.94 -12.43 20.14
CA LYS A 655 -25.07 -12.24 21.07
C LYS A 655 -25.62 -10.82 20.98
N ALA A 656 -24.77 -9.81 21.04
CA ALA A 656 -25.15 -8.41 20.90
C ALA A 656 -25.73 -8.15 19.50
N LYS A 657 -25.15 -8.74 18.45
CA LYS A 657 -25.67 -8.66 17.08
C LYS A 657 -27.07 -9.26 16.97
N SER A 658 -27.31 -10.43 17.58
CA SER A 658 -28.64 -11.03 17.63
C SER A 658 -29.64 -10.11 18.34
N ALA A 659 -29.27 -9.55 19.50
CA ALA A 659 -30.14 -8.65 20.24
C ALA A 659 -30.53 -7.40 19.41
N VAL A 660 -29.59 -6.80 18.69
CA VAL A 660 -29.88 -5.68 17.76
C VAL A 660 -30.78 -6.12 16.61
N ALA A 661 -30.51 -7.29 16.03
CA ALA A 661 -31.32 -7.84 14.93
C ALA A 661 -32.76 -8.15 15.38
N ASP A 662 -32.95 -8.64 16.60
CA ASP A 662 -34.26 -8.95 17.18
C ASP A 662 -35.09 -7.68 17.38
N VAL A 663 -34.48 -6.59 17.89
CA VAL A 663 -35.15 -5.28 17.98
C VAL A 663 -35.56 -4.78 16.59
N ARG A 664 -34.68 -4.89 15.59
CA ARG A 664 -34.97 -4.46 14.22
C ARG A 664 -36.10 -5.27 13.58
N LYS A 665 -36.11 -6.60 13.77
CA LYS A 665 -37.17 -7.51 13.30
C LYS A 665 -38.51 -7.21 13.97
N ALA A 666 -38.50 -6.96 15.28
CA ALA A 666 -39.71 -6.62 16.03
C ALA A 666 -40.35 -5.33 15.50
N GLY A 667 -39.55 -4.31 15.18
CA GLY A 667 -40.06 -3.09 14.52
C GLY A 667 -40.61 -3.35 13.12
N ALA A 668 -39.93 -4.19 12.32
CA ALA A 668 -40.39 -4.52 10.97
C ALA A 668 -41.72 -5.30 10.94
N ALA A 669 -42.07 -6.00 12.02
CA ALA A 669 -43.31 -6.77 12.15
C ALA A 669 -44.52 -5.94 12.60
N ALA A 670 -44.34 -4.67 12.99
CA ALA A 670 -45.43 -3.81 13.46
C ALA A 670 -46.36 -3.36 12.31
N ALA A 671 -47.66 -3.29 12.58
CA ALA A 671 -48.68 -3.03 11.57
C ALA A 671 -48.83 -1.54 11.23
N THR A 672 -48.46 -0.64 12.14
CA THR A 672 -48.54 0.81 11.96
C THR A 672 -47.21 1.49 12.28
N ASP A 673 -46.97 2.68 11.71
CA ASP A 673 -45.72 3.43 11.94
C ASP A 673 -45.56 3.89 13.40
N ALA A 674 -46.66 4.23 14.07
CA ALA A 674 -46.68 4.57 15.49
C ALA A 674 -46.33 3.37 16.38
N GLU A 675 -46.88 2.19 16.06
CA GLU A 675 -46.53 0.95 16.75
C GLU A 675 -45.07 0.56 16.53
N ARG A 676 -44.59 0.67 15.28
CA ARG A 676 -43.19 0.43 14.90
C ARG A 676 -42.25 1.29 15.74
N LEU A 677 -42.49 2.59 15.82
CA LEU A 677 -41.69 3.51 16.61
C LEU A 677 -41.67 3.14 18.10
N ARG A 678 -42.84 2.77 18.66
CA ARG A 678 -42.97 2.33 20.06
C ARG A 678 -42.15 1.07 20.34
N VAL A 679 -42.25 0.06 19.48
CA VAL A 679 -41.53 -1.22 19.63
C VAL A 679 -40.02 -1.01 19.52
N LEU A 680 -39.56 -0.23 18.54
CA LEU A 680 -38.14 0.09 18.38
C LEU A 680 -37.57 0.81 19.60
N ARG A 681 -38.29 1.80 20.16
CA ARG A 681 -37.91 2.50 21.39
C ARG A 681 -37.82 1.57 22.59
N ALA A 682 -38.80 0.68 22.76
CA ALA A 682 -38.79 -0.30 23.85
C ALA A 682 -37.61 -1.26 23.73
N GLY A 683 -37.33 -1.76 22.54
CA GLY A 683 -36.17 -2.62 22.28
C GLY A 683 -34.84 -1.91 22.53
N LEU A 684 -34.68 -0.67 22.09
CA LEU A 684 -33.48 0.14 22.35
C LEU A 684 -33.24 0.41 23.83
N LYS A 685 -34.31 0.63 24.61
CA LYS A 685 -34.20 0.74 26.08
C LYS A 685 -33.71 -0.56 26.73
N GLY A 686 -34.01 -1.71 26.15
CA GLY A 686 -33.50 -3.01 26.60
C GLY A 686 -32.06 -3.31 26.19
N LEU A 687 -31.51 -2.55 25.24
CA LEU A 687 -30.10 -2.62 24.83
C LEU A 687 -29.18 -1.68 25.63
N ARG A 688 -29.79 -0.76 26.40
CA ARG A 688 -29.11 0.17 27.32
C ARG A 688 -28.88 -0.50 28.66
#